data_AF-A0A8C9CC84-F1
#
_entry.id   AF-A0A8C9CC84-F1
#
_cell.length_a   1.000
_cell.length_b   1.000
_cell.length_c   1.000
_cell.angle_alpha   90.00
_cell.angle_beta   90.00
_cell.angle_gamma   90.00
#
_symmetry.space_group_name_H-M   'P 1'
#
loop_
_entity.id
_entity.type
_entity.pdbx_description
1 polymer ?
#
loop_
_entity_poly.entity_id
_entity_poly.type
_entity_poly.pdbx_seq_one_letter_code
_entity_poly.pdbx_strand_id
1 'polypeptide(L)'
;MSVPDYMQCAEDHQTLLVVVQPVGIVSEENFFKIYKRISSVSQISVRDSQRVLYIRYRHHYPPENNEWGDFQTHRKVVGLITITDCFSAKDWPQTFEKFHVQKEIYGSTLYDSRLFVFGLQGEIAEQPRTDVAFYPGYEDCGTVEKRIEDFIESLFIVLESKRLDRATDKSGDKIPLLCIPFEKKDFVGLDTDSRHYKKRCQGRMRKHVGDLCLQAGMLQDSLVHYHMSVELLRSVNDFLWLGAALEGLCSASVIYHYPGGTGGKTGARRFQGSSLPAEAANRHRPGALTTNGINPDTSAEIGRAKNCLSPEDIIDKYKEAISYYSKYKNAGVIELEACVKAVRVLAIQKRSMEASEFLQNAVYINLRQLSEEEKIQRYSILSELYELIGFHRKSAFFKRVAAMQCVAPSISEPGWRACYKLLLETLPGYSLSLDPQDFNKGTHRGWAAVQMRLLHELVYASRRMGNPALSVRHLSFLLQTMLDFLSDQEKKDVTQSLENYTSKCPGTMELITLPDGLTLPPVPFTKLPIVRHVKLLNLPASLRPQKMKSLLGQSVSTKSPFIYSPIIAHNRGEERNRKIDFQWVQGDVCEVQLMVYNPMPFELRVENMGLLTSGVEFESLPAALSLPAESGLYPVTLVGVPQTTGTIAVNGYHTTVFGVFSDCLLDNLPGIKTSGSTVEVIPALPRLQISTSLPRSAHSLQPSSGDEISTNVSVQLYNGETQHLVVKLENIGMEPLEKLEVTSKLLTTKEKLYGDFLSWKLEETLAQFPLQPGKVATFTVSIKVKLDFSCQENLLQDLSDDSISVSGFPLCSPFRQVVRPRVESKPVNPAEGSRPGDLGHVKTLEAILNFKYSGGPGHIEGYYRNLSLGLHVEVEPSVFFTRVSTLPATSARQCHLLLDVFNSTEHELTVSARSNEELVLHAGECQRMAIQVDKFNFESFPESPGEKGQFANPKELEEERQEARGLEINSKLDIHWTIPSLKRTGEASVEGLLSQLVLEHLQLAPLLWDVLVDGQPCDREAAACRVGDPVRLEVRLTNRSPRSVGPFALGVVPFQDHQNGVHTYDLRHAVSFVGSGTFYLDKVRPSGQSACLGALLFLCTGDFFLRIRFHEDSSSKGLPPSWFRLPSVHVRALGAQA
;
A
#
# COMPACT_ATOMS: atom_id res chain seq x y z
N MET A 1 37.74 57.73 14.29
CA MET A 1 36.78 57.02 13.43
C MET A 1 35.92 56.17 14.33
N SER A 2 34.60 56.31 14.21
CA SER A 2 33.62 55.62 15.06
C SER A 2 33.14 54.31 14.41
N VAL A 3 32.81 54.34 13.11
CA VAL A 3 32.12 53.23 12.43
C VAL A 3 32.86 52.78 11.16
N PRO A 4 33.16 51.48 10.98
CA PRO A 4 33.70 50.94 9.75
C PRO A 4 32.69 50.94 8.60
N ASP A 5 33.12 51.35 7.42
CA ASP A 5 32.36 51.17 6.18
C ASP A 5 32.76 49.85 5.50
N TYR A 6 32.08 48.78 5.89
CA TYR A 6 32.27 47.42 5.38
C TYR A 6 32.04 47.27 3.86
N MET A 7 31.37 48.24 3.24
CA MET A 7 31.14 48.26 1.79
C MET A 7 32.31 48.86 1.02
N GLN A 8 33.37 49.32 1.71
CA GLN A 8 34.50 49.90 1.03
C GLN A 8 35.22 48.92 0.11
N CYS A 9 35.57 49.41 -1.06
CA CYS A 9 36.34 48.71 -2.08
C CYS A 9 37.57 49.54 -2.49
N ALA A 10 38.47 48.95 -3.28
CA ALA A 10 39.64 49.67 -3.80
C ALA A 10 39.21 50.87 -4.68
N GLU A 11 38.12 50.73 -5.44
CA GLU A 11 37.62 51.73 -6.36
C GLU A 11 37.07 52.96 -5.64
N ASP A 12 36.73 52.86 -4.36
CA ASP A 12 36.28 54.05 -3.62
C ASP A 12 37.38 55.11 -3.55
N HIS A 13 38.67 54.73 -3.63
CA HIS A 13 39.80 55.67 -3.65
C HIS A 13 39.82 56.60 -4.87
N GLN A 14 39.17 56.25 -5.99
CA GLN A 14 39.00 57.14 -7.15
C GLN A 14 37.68 57.93 -7.13
N THR A 15 36.86 57.80 -6.08
CA THR A 15 35.54 58.45 -6.02
C THR A 15 35.56 59.76 -5.26
N LEU A 16 34.69 60.69 -5.66
CA LEU A 16 34.30 61.84 -4.87
C LEU A 16 33.06 61.51 -4.03
N LEU A 17 33.13 61.77 -2.73
CA LEU A 17 32.03 61.50 -1.82
C LEU A 17 31.03 62.67 -1.80
N VAL A 18 29.78 62.36 -2.14
CA VAL A 18 28.66 63.30 -2.13
C VAL A 18 27.60 62.81 -1.14
N VAL A 19 27.23 63.67 -0.20
CA VAL A 19 26.18 63.40 0.77
C VAL A 19 24.85 63.93 0.24
N VAL A 20 23.79 63.12 0.30
CA VAL A 20 22.44 63.50 -0.14
C VAL A 20 21.48 63.43 1.04
N GLN A 21 20.94 64.56 1.50
CA GLN A 21 20.16 64.60 2.74
C GLN A 21 18.78 65.26 2.55
N PRO A 22 17.73 64.72 3.19
CA PRO A 22 16.46 65.43 3.26
C PRO A 22 16.56 66.59 4.27
N VAL A 23 15.93 67.71 3.96
CA VAL A 23 15.81 68.88 4.83
C VAL A 23 14.33 69.23 4.97
N GLY A 24 13.82 69.22 6.21
CA GLY A 24 12.39 69.38 6.46
C GLY A 24 11.61 68.07 6.41
N ILE A 25 10.30 68.14 6.14
CA ILE A 25 9.41 66.98 6.12
C ILE A 25 9.32 66.48 4.67
N VAL A 26 10.16 65.50 4.33
CA VAL A 26 10.12 64.79 3.05
C VAL A 26 9.74 63.35 3.32
N SER A 27 8.78 62.79 2.59
CA SER A 27 8.43 61.37 2.75
C SER A 27 9.59 60.48 2.31
N GLU A 28 9.81 59.35 3.00
CA GLU A 28 10.90 58.42 2.65
C GLU A 28 10.78 57.91 1.21
N GLU A 29 9.55 57.62 0.75
CA GLU A 29 9.27 57.17 -0.62
C GLU A 29 9.77 58.19 -1.65
N ASN A 30 9.41 59.47 -1.48
CA ASN A 30 9.82 60.53 -2.40
C ASN A 30 11.32 60.80 -2.33
N PHE A 31 11.90 60.81 -1.13
CA PHE A 31 13.34 60.96 -0.95
C PHE A 31 14.12 59.85 -1.67
N PHE A 32 13.76 58.58 -1.49
CA PHE A 32 14.47 57.47 -2.14
C PHE A 32 14.21 57.42 -3.65
N LYS A 33 13.04 57.87 -4.10
CA LYS A 33 12.74 58.03 -5.53
C LYS A 33 13.70 59.02 -6.19
N ILE A 34 13.87 60.21 -5.62
CA ILE A 34 14.80 61.20 -6.17
C ILE A 34 16.27 60.82 -5.93
N TYR A 35 16.60 60.22 -4.79
CA TYR A 35 17.94 59.72 -4.49
C TYR A 35 18.40 58.69 -5.53
N LYS A 36 17.52 57.77 -5.94
CA LYS A 36 17.80 56.81 -7.03
C LYS A 36 18.09 57.52 -8.36
N ARG A 37 17.39 58.61 -8.64
CA ARG A 37 17.58 59.43 -9.84
C ARG A 37 18.91 60.18 -9.81
N ILE A 38 19.25 60.82 -8.69
CA ILE A 38 20.54 61.49 -8.46
C ILE A 38 21.68 60.47 -8.59
N SER A 39 21.59 59.34 -7.90
CA SER A 39 22.63 58.31 -7.88
C SER A 39 22.78 57.55 -9.19
N SER A 40 21.85 57.70 -10.15
CA SER A 40 21.99 57.17 -11.50
C SER A 40 23.16 57.82 -12.26
N VAL A 41 23.45 59.09 -11.97
CA VAL A 41 24.60 59.84 -12.52
C VAL A 41 25.82 59.63 -11.61
N SER A 42 26.38 58.42 -11.66
CA SER A 42 27.52 58.02 -10.80
C SER A 42 28.89 58.17 -11.47
N GLN A 43 28.93 58.50 -12.75
CA GLN A 43 30.16 58.73 -13.50
C GLN A 43 29.95 59.73 -14.62
N ILE A 44 30.96 60.57 -14.89
CA ILE A 44 30.94 61.56 -15.97
C ILE A 44 32.29 61.62 -16.67
N SER A 45 32.26 61.69 -18.00
CA SER A 45 33.45 62.01 -18.79
C SER A 45 33.67 63.52 -18.77
N VAL A 46 34.83 63.95 -18.33
CA VAL A 46 35.19 65.38 -18.31
C VAL A 46 35.40 65.86 -19.74
N ARG A 47 34.69 66.92 -20.13
CA ARG A 47 34.81 67.52 -21.48
C ARG A 47 36.27 67.86 -21.79
N ASP A 48 36.67 67.63 -23.04
CA ASP A 48 38.03 67.88 -23.55
C ASP A 48 39.16 67.03 -22.91
N SER A 49 38.83 65.99 -22.14
CA SER A 49 39.81 65.00 -21.65
C SER A 49 39.29 63.58 -21.73
N GLN A 50 40.19 62.59 -21.81
CA GLN A 50 39.86 61.15 -21.73
C GLN A 50 39.61 60.69 -20.28
N ARG A 51 39.32 61.61 -19.35
CA ARG A 51 39.20 61.34 -17.91
C ARG A 51 37.74 61.09 -17.52
N VAL A 52 37.53 60.11 -16.66
CA VAL A 52 36.24 59.77 -16.07
C VAL A 52 36.28 60.05 -14.58
N LEU A 53 35.28 60.76 -14.08
CA LEU A 53 35.07 60.98 -12.66
C LEU A 53 34.04 60.01 -12.13
N TYR A 54 34.26 59.54 -10.91
CA TYR A 54 33.35 58.63 -10.22
C TYR A 54 32.81 59.28 -8.96
N ILE A 55 31.50 59.15 -8.74
CA ILE A 55 30.81 59.74 -7.60
C ILE A 55 30.23 58.65 -6.72
N ARG A 56 30.50 58.77 -5.42
CA ARG A 56 29.95 57.90 -4.39
C ARG A 56 28.91 58.69 -3.60
N TYR A 57 27.64 58.38 -3.82
CA TYR A 57 26.54 59.00 -3.08
C TYR A 57 26.25 58.28 -1.78
N ARG A 58 26.07 59.01 -0.69
CA ARG A 58 25.64 58.48 0.61
C ARG A 58 24.50 59.32 1.17
N HIS A 59 23.41 58.69 1.59
CA HIS A 59 22.31 59.41 2.27
C HIS A 59 22.49 59.48 3.80
N HIS A 60 23.40 58.65 4.33
CA HIS A 60 23.84 58.69 5.72
C HIS A 60 25.37 58.55 5.75
N TYR A 61 26.07 59.52 6.33
CA TYR A 61 27.51 59.51 6.49
C TYR A 61 27.93 60.20 7.80
N PRO A 62 28.63 59.53 8.72
CA PRO A 62 29.05 60.12 9.99
C PRO A 62 30.07 61.26 9.79
N PRO A 63 29.84 62.47 10.34
CA PRO A 63 30.80 63.58 10.23
C PRO A 63 32.19 63.25 10.79
N GLU A 64 32.32 62.36 11.77
CA GLU A 64 33.60 61.95 12.35
C GLU A 64 34.49 61.20 11.33
N ASN A 65 33.88 60.59 10.32
CA ASN A 65 34.62 59.94 9.23
C ASN A 65 35.19 60.98 8.26
N ASN A 66 34.56 62.15 8.12
CA ASN A 66 35.05 63.26 7.31
C ASN A 66 36.37 63.83 7.84
N GLU A 67 36.60 63.80 9.16
CA GLU A 67 37.85 64.28 9.79
C GLU A 67 39.10 63.49 9.35
N TRP A 68 38.91 62.29 8.79
CA TRP A 68 39.98 61.45 8.23
C TRP A 68 40.25 61.73 6.75
N GLY A 69 39.54 62.70 6.16
CA GLY A 69 39.62 63.05 4.73
C GLY A 69 40.99 63.52 4.26
N ASP A 70 41.81 64.12 5.12
CA ASP A 70 43.19 64.50 4.72
C ASP A 70 44.15 63.30 4.67
N PHE A 71 43.82 62.24 5.41
CA PHE A 71 44.53 60.96 5.41
C PHE A 71 44.05 60.01 4.31
N GLN A 72 42.75 60.03 3.97
CA GLN A 72 42.15 59.27 2.87
C GLN A 72 41.08 60.15 2.20
N THR A 73 41.42 60.79 1.06
CA THR A 73 40.55 61.82 0.45
C THR A 73 39.20 61.33 -0.03
N HIS A 74 39.04 60.04 -0.31
CA HIS A 74 37.76 59.44 -0.65
C HIS A 74 36.74 59.42 0.50
N ARG A 75 37.17 59.70 1.75
CA ARG A 75 36.29 59.91 2.91
C ARG A 75 35.83 61.35 3.06
N LYS A 76 36.42 62.27 2.31
CA LYS A 76 36.16 63.69 2.41
C LYS A 76 34.85 64.01 1.69
N VAL A 77 33.86 64.52 2.42
CA VAL A 77 32.61 65.00 1.84
C VAL A 77 32.94 66.28 1.07
N VAL A 78 32.94 66.16 -0.25
CA VAL A 78 33.25 67.28 -1.17
C VAL A 78 31.99 67.85 -1.81
N GLY A 79 30.88 67.11 -1.82
CA GLY A 79 29.60 67.58 -2.33
C GLY A 79 28.46 67.35 -1.35
N LEU A 80 27.52 68.29 -1.31
CA LEU A 80 26.27 68.17 -0.55
C LEU A 80 25.08 68.43 -1.48
N ILE A 81 24.13 67.51 -1.52
CA ILE A 81 22.84 67.71 -2.18
C ILE A 81 21.75 67.61 -1.11
N THR A 82 20.94 68.64 -0.98
CA THR A 82 19.80 68.63 -0.06
C THR A 82 18.49 68.59 -0.84
N ILE A 83 17.52 67.83 -0.32
CA ILE A 83 16.19 67.66 -0.91
C ILE A 83 15.17 68.17 0.08
N THR A 84 14.23 68.99 -0.36
CA THR A 84 13.18 69.55 0.51
C THR A 84 11.85 69.70 -0.22
N ASP A 85 10.77 69.55 0.54
CA ASP A 85 9.41 69.87 0.11
C ASP A 85 9.03 71.25 0.64
N CYS A 86 8.66 72.17 -0.25
CA CYS A 86 8.24 73.52 0.12
C CYS A 86 7.08 73.95 -0.79
N PHE A 87 5.88 74.09 -0.24
CA PHE A 87 4.66 74.41 -1.01
C PHE A 87 4.21 75.87 -0.85
N SER A 88 4.86 76.64 0.04
CA SER A 88 4.47 77.98 0.42
C SER A 88 5.66 78.93 0.39
N ALA A 89 5.49 80.07 -0.29
CA ALA A 89 6.47 81.15 -0.33
C ALA A 89 6.84 81.68 1.07
N LYS A 90 5.95 81.53 2.07
CA LYS A 90 6.20 81.97 3.46
C LYS A 90 7.20 81.09 4.19
N ASP A 91 7.27 79.80 3.83
CA ASP A 91 8.13 78.82 4.50
C ASP A 91 9.53 78.73 3.85
N TRP A 92 9.71 79.39 2.71
CA TRP A 92 10.96 79.43 1.95
C TRP A 92 12.16 79.94 2.77
N PRO A 93 12.09 81.08 3.48
CA PRO A 93 13.24 81.58 4.25
C PRO A 93 13.71 80.60 5.33
N GLN A 94 12.77 79.94 6.02
CA GLN A 94 13.09 78.95 7.05
C GLN A 94 13.70 77.68 6.44
N THR A 95 13.21 77.26 5.27
CA THR A 95 13.73 76.09 4.55
C THR A 95 15.15 76.34 4.04
N PHE A 96 15.40 77.53 3.51
CA PHE A 96 16.71 77.95 3.04
C PHE A 96 17.73 78.06 4.19
N GLU A 97 17.32 78.56 5.35
CA GLU A 97 18.17 78.58 6.54
C GLU A 97 18.56 77.17 7.00
N LYS A 98 17.63 76.21 6.98
CA LYS A 98 17.94 74.80 7.32
C LYS A 98 18.96 74.19 6.35
N PHE A 99 18.94 74.57 5.08
CA PHE A 99 19.98 74.17 4.12
C PHE A 99 21.35 74.74 4.50
N HIS A 100 21.43 76.00 4.89
CA HIS A 100 22.68 76.61 5.37
C HIS A 100 23.25 75.90 6.60
N VAL A 101 22.40 75.57 7.58
CA VAL A 101 22.82 74.80 8.76
C VAL A 101 23.40 73.43 8.38
N GLN A 102 22.78 72.72 7.42
CA GLN A 102 23.32 71.45 6.94
C GLN A 102 24.65 71.62 6.18
N LYS A 103 24.79 72.70 5.41
CA LYS A 103 26.04 73.03 4.71
C LYS A 103 27.19 73.30 5.67
N GLU A 104 26.94 73.93 6.81
CA GLU A 104 27.98 74.23 7.82
C GLU A 104 28.61 72.97 8.42
N ILE A 105 27.85 71.87 8.58
CA ILE A 105 28.35 70.59 9.13
C ILE A 105 29.58 70.08 8.35
N TYR A 106 29.59 70.28 7.03
CA TYR A 106 30.68 69.84 6.13
C TYR A 106 31.48 71.00 5.53
N GLY A 107 31.24 72.25 5.99
CA GLY A 107 31.71 73.46 5.31
C GLY A 107 33.22 73.53 5.08
N SER A 108 34.03 72.92 5.97
CA SER A 108 35.49 72.90 5.85
C SER A 108 36.03 72.03 4.70
N THR A 109 35.20 71.13 4.15
CA THR A 109 35.61 70.16 3.13
C THR A 109 34.85 70.27 1.82
N LEU A 110 33.67 70.90 1.83
CA LEU A 110 32.80 71.05 0.65
C LEU A 110 33.47 71.86 -0.48
N TYR A 111 33.27 71.40 -1.70
CA TYR A 111 33.66 72.06 -2.94
C TYR A 111 32.46 72.75 -3.58
N ASP A 112 31.29 72.10 -3.59
CA ASP A 112 30.01 72.67 -4.02
C ASP A 112 28.84 72.06 -3.20
N SER A 113 27.69 72.76 -3.19
CA SER A 113 26.46 72.34 -2.52
C SER A 113 25.24 72.74 -3.34
N ARG A 114 24.24 71.86 -3.47
CA ARG A 114 22.99 72.12 -4.21
C ARG A 114 21.76 71.78 -3.36
N LEU A 115 20.71 72.59 -3.50
CA LEU A 115 19.41 72.40 -2.87
C LEU A 115 18.34 72.16 -3.94
N PHE A 116 17.65 71.03 -3.88
CA PHE A 116 16.52 70.69 -4.73
C PHE A 116 15.22 70.85 -3.96
N VAL A 117 14.35 71.72 -4.47
CA VAL A 117 13.11 72.13 -3.82
C VAL A 117 11.93 71.64 -4.65
N PHE A 118 11.05 70.87 -4.04
CA PHE A 118 9.86 70.32 -4.70
C PHE A 118 8.59 71.02 -4.20
N GLY A 119 7.71 71.39 -5.13
CA GLY A 119 6.37 71.94 -4.85
C GLY A 119 6.23 73.46 -4.88
N LEU A 120 7.34 74.22 -4.87
CA LEU A 120 7.30 75.69 -4.85
C LEU A 120 7.23 76.25 -6.28
N GLN A 121 6.23 77.10 -6.56
CA GLN A 121 6.04 77.76 -7.85
C GLN A 121 5.80 79.27 -7.67
N GLY A 122 6.01 80.08 -8.72
CA GLY A 122 5.84 81.53 -8.72
C GLY A 122 7.16 82.30 -8.65
N GLU A 123 7.10 83.60 -8.36
CA GLU A 123 8.25 84.54 -8.48
C GLU A 123 9.52 84.09 -7.75
N ILE A 124 9.40 83.44 -6.59
CA ILE A 124 10.55 82.94 -5.82
C ILE A 124 11.29 81.83 -6.58
N ALA A 125 10.56 80.97 -7.29
CA ALA A 125 11.11 79.84 -8.04
C ALA A 125 11.73 80.26 -9.38
N GLU A 126 11.29 81.39 -9.95
CA GLU A 126 11.79 81.96 -11.21
C GLU A 126 13.08 82.77 -11.03
N GLN A 127 13.46 83.11 -9.80
CA GLN A 127 14.72 83.80 -9.52
C GLN A 127 15.92 82.90 -9.86
N PRO A 128 16.89 83.37 -10.68
CA PRO A 128 18.05 82.57 -11.01
C PRO A 128 18.95 82.39 -9.78
N ARG A 129 19.10 81.14 -9.35
CA ARG A 129 20.02 80.73 -8.28
C ARG A 129 20.90 79.60 -8.80
N THR A 130 22.19 79.67 -8.51
CA THR A 130 23.15 78.65 -8.93
C THR A 130 23.11 77.44 -8.01
N ASP A 131 22.89 77.65 -6.71
CA ASP A 131 22.88 76.63 -5.67
C ASP A 131 21.51 76.02 -5.39
N VAL A 132 20.43 76.55 -5.98
CA VAL A 132 19.06 76.07 -5.77
C VAL A 132 18.39 75.72 -7.10
N ALA A 133 17.69 74.59 -7.16
CA ALA A 133 16.81 74.21 -8.27
C ALA A 133 15.40 73.91 -7.76
N PHE A 134 14.41 74.49 -8.43
CA PHE A 134 12.98 74.31 -8.12
C PHE A 134 12.33 73.35 -9.12
N TYR A 135 11.50 72.46 -8.60
CA TYR A 135 10.72 71.50 -9.38
C TYR A 135 9.24 71.54 -8.98
N PRO A 136 8.29 71.54 -9.93
CA PRO A 136 6.87 71.45 -9.65
C PRO A 136 6.47 70.24 -8.78
N GLY A 137 7.16 69.10 -8.96
CA GLY A 137 6.94 67.87 -8.19
C GLY A 137 7.96 66.79 -8.53
N TYR A 138 7.87 65.64 -7.85
CA TYR A 138 8.80 64.51 -8.02
C TYR A 138 8.65 63.77 -9.36
N GLU A 139 7.51 63.92 -10.05
CA GLU A 139 7.32 63.42 -11.43
C GLU A 139 7.85 64.42 -12.47
N ASP A 140 7.64 65.72 -12.22
CA ASP A 140 7.96 66.82 -13.13
C ASP A 140 9.36 67.41 -12.88
N CYS A 141 10.37 66.54 -12.82
CA CYS A 141 11.76 66.93 -12.55
C CYS A 141 12.74 66.45 -13.63
N GLY A 142 12.34 66.55 -14.90
CA GLY A 142 13.07 66.12 -16.11
C GLY A 142 14.54 66.55 -16.23
N THR A 143 14.94 67.65 -15.57
CA THR A 143 16.29 68.23 -15.68
C THR A 143 17.23 67.87 -14.53
N VAL A 144 16.79 67.04 -13.57
CA VAL A 144 17.59 66.66 -12.39
C VAL A 144 18.94 66.06 -12.77
N GLU A 145 18.97 65.09 -13.69
CA GLU A 145 20.22 64.42 -14.10
C GLU A 145 21.22 65.44 -14.67
N LYS A 146 20.78 66.32 -15.55
CA LYS A 146 21.61 67.38 -16.12
C LYS A 146 22.13 68.34 -15.04
N ARG A 147 21.31 68.69 -14.05
CA ARG A 147 21.75 69.52 -12.90
C ARG A 147 22.78 68.80 -12.05
N ILE A 148 22.70 67.48 -11.93
CA ILE A 148 23.72 66.66 -11.27
C ILE A 148 25.00 66.61 -12.10
N GLU A 149 24.90 66.55 -13.44
CA GLU A 149 26.08 66.65 -14.32
C GLU A 149 26.81 67.99 -14.14
N ASP A 150 26.08 69.11 -14.18
CA ASP A 150 26.63 70.45 -13.95
C ASP A 150 27.27 70.57 -12.55
N PHE A 151 26.67 69.94 -11.53
CA PHE A 151 27.21 69.89 -10.19
C PHE A 151 28.51 69.06 -10.10
N ILE A 152 28.59 67.93 -10.79
CA ILE A 152 29.82 67.13 -10.81
C ILE A 152 30.94 67.87 -11.56
N GLU A 153 30.61 68.59 -12.65
CA GLU A 153 31.56 69.44 -13.36
C GLU A 153 32.13 70.55 -12.45
N SER A 154 31.30 71.16 -11.57
CA SER A 154 31.81 72.15 -10.61
C SER A 154 32.73 71.53 -9.55
N LEU A 155 32.39 70.33 -9.05
CA LEU A 155 33.27 69.57 -8.14
C LEU A 155 34.63 69.28 -8.79
N PHE A 156 34.63 68.94 -10.08
CA PHE A 156 35.85 68.67 -10.83
C PHE A 156 36.77 69.89 -10.94
N ILE A 157 36.21 71.06 -11.25
CA ILE A 157 37.00 72.29 -11.40
C ILE A 157 37.73 72.60 -10.08
N VAL A 158 37.04 72.49 -8.94
CA VAL A 158 37.63 72.71 -7.62
C VAL A 158 38.65 71.62 -7.28
N LEU A 159 38.37 70.36 -7.61
CA LEU A 159 39.31 69.24 -7.43
C LEU A 159 40.62 69.50 -8.19
N GLU A 160 40.54 69.87 -9.46
CA GLU A 160 41.70 70.10 -10.32
C GLU A 160 42.51 71.30 -9.85
N SER A 161 41.85 72.40 -9.45
CA SER A 161 42.53 73.55 -8.83
C SER A 161 43.30 73.13 -7.59
N LYS A 162 42.67 72.41 -6.65
CA LYS A 162 43.33 71.96 -5.41
C LYS A 162 44.47 70.98 -5.67
N ARG A 163 44.34 70.12 -6.68
CA ARG A 163 45.40 69.18 -7.09
C ARG A 163 46.62 69.93 -7.62
N LEU A 164 46.41 70.89 -8.51
CA LEU A 164 47.47 71.72 -9.08
C LEU A 164 48.18 72.54 -8.00
N ASP A 165 47.43 73.19 -7.11
CA ASP A 165 47.98 73.98 -6.00
C ASP A 165 48.90 73.16 -5.08
N ARG A 166 48.52 71.90 -4.80
CA ARG A 166 49.28 70.99 -3.93
C ARG A 166 50.42 70.26 -4.66
N ALA A 167 50.34 70.12 -5.98
CA ALA A 167 51.36 69.43 -6.78
C ALA A 167 52.57 70.33 -7.10
N THR A 168 52.37 71.65 -7.17
CA THR A 168 53.46 72.61 -7.41
C THR A 168 54.25 72.90 -6.14
N ASP A 169 55.49 72.42 -6.04
CA ASP A 169 56.45 72.84 -5.01
C ASP A 169 56.88 74.29 -5.33
N LYS A 170 56.15 75.29 -4.82
CA LYS A 170 56.56 76.71 -4.91
C LYS A 170 57.78 76.89 -4.02
N SER A 171 58.95 77.14 -4.64
CA SER A 171 60.22 77.31 -3.94
C SER A 171 60.16 78.47 -2.94
N GLY A 172 60.04 78.16 -1.65
CA GLY A 172 60.01 79.15 -0.56
C GLY A 172 58.93 78.89 0.50
N ASP A 173 57.83 78.22 0.14
CA ASP A 173 56.73 77.94 1.07
C ASP A 173 56.99 76.67 1.91
N LYS A 174 56.74 76.75 3.24
CA LYS A 174 56.81 75.56 4.11
C LYS A 174 55.62 74.64 3.80
N ILE A 175 55.90 73.42 3.33
CA ILE A 175 54.87 72.40 3.09
C ILE A 175 54.10 72.12 4.40
N PRO A 176 52.77 72.27 4.43
CA PRO A 176 51.99 72.06 5.65
C PRO A 176 51.98 70.58 6.05
N LEU A 177 52.08 70.33 7.35
CA LEU A 177 51.94 68.97 7.89
C LEU A 177 50.46 68.58 7.90
N LEU A 178 50.12 67.57 7.12
CA LEU A 178 48.80 66.93 7.18
C LEU A 178 48.75 66.01 8.42
N CYS A 179 47.71 66.13 9.23
CA CYS A 179 47.54 65.37 10.47
C CYS A 179 46.16 64.72 10.54
N ILE A 180 46.09 63.54 11.13
CA ILE A 180 44.81 62.91 11.52
C ILE A 180 44.35 63.40 12.91
N PRO A 181 43.08 63.18 13.30
CA PRO A 181 42.51 63.79 14.50
C PRO A 181 43.28 63.54 15.81
N PHE A 182 43.83 62.33 16.02
CA PHE A 182 44.55 62.00 17.25
C PHE A 182 46.03 62.42 17.26
N GLU A 183 46.64 62.65 16.09
CA GLU A 183 48.05 63.05 15.96
C GLU A 183 48.29 64.52 16.32
N LYS A 184 47.24 65.37 16.31
CA LYS A 184 47.37 66.82 16.54
C LYS A 184 48.04 67.17 17.87
N LYS A 185 47.93 66.30 18.88
CA LYS A 185 48.55 66.48 20.20
C LYS A 185 50.01 66.01 20.25
N ASP A 186 50.36 65.03 19.43
CA ASP A 186 51.68 64.39 19.43
C ASP A 186 52.76 65.27 18.77
N PHE A 187 52.33 66.32 18.05
CA PHE A 187 53.24 67.19 17.30
C PHE A 187 53.51 68.57 17.93
N VAL A 188 53.05 68.79 19.17
CA VAL A 188 53.31 70.04 19.90
C VAL A 188 54.77 70.07 20.36
N GLY A 189 55.53 71.08 19.94
CA GLY A 189 56.93 71.30 20.36
C GLY A 189 58.01 70.62 19.48
N LEU A 190 57.67 70.09 18.30
CA LEU A 190 58.69 69.57 17.36
C LEU A 190 59.47 70.67 16.64
N ASP A 191 60.74 70.37 16.36
CA ASP A 191 61.58 71.16 15.45
C ASP A 191 61.09 71.03 13.99
N THR A 192 60.37 72.07 13.56
CA THR A 192 59.82 72.20 12.21
C THR A 192 60.87 72.42 11.12
N ASP A 193 62.11 72.75 11.48
CA ASP A 193 63.19 73.01 10.52
C ASP A 193 64.08 71.78 10.25
N SER A 194 63.93 70.73 11.08
CA SER A 194 64.64 69.46 10.93
C SER A 194 64.40 68.79 9.57
N ARG A 195 65.45 68.16 9.01
CA ARG A 195 65.37 67.39 7.76
C ARG A 195 64.32 66.28 7.82
N HIS A 196 64.17 65.68 9.00
CA HIS A 196 63.19 64.62 9.25
C HIS A 196 61.74 65.13 9.18
N TYR A 197 61.46 66.29 9.78
CA TYR A 197 60.14 66.92 9.71
C TYR A 197 59.78 67.34 8.27
N LYS A 198 60.71 67.98 7.55
CA LYS A 198 60.50 68.39 6.15
C LYS A 198 60.21 67.20 5.24
N LYS A 199 60.96 66.10 5.37
CA LYS A 199 60.70 64.85 4.63
C LYS A 199 59.34 64.23 4.98
N ARG A 200 58.92 64.28 6.25
CA ARG A 200 57.58 63.83 6.66
C ARG A 200 56.49 64.64 5.98
N CYS A 201 56.55 65.97 6.04
CA CYS A 201 55.58 66.84 5.36
C CYS A 201 55.53 66.55 3.86
N GLN A 202 56.69 66.43 3.22
CA GLN A 202 56.77 66.10 1.80
C GLN A 202 56.16 64.72 1.48
N GLY A 203 56.48 63.69 2.25
CA GLY A 203 55.93 62.35 2.05
C GLY A 203 54.41 62.28 2.23
N ARG A 204 53.86 62.93 3.26
CA ARG A 204 52.41 63.03 3.48
C ARG A 204 51.72 63.84 2.38
N MET A 205 52.33 64.94 1.93
CA MET A 205 51.80 65.74 0.83
C MET A 205 51.80 64.95 -0.49
N ARG A 206 52.87 64.23 -0.82
CA ARG A 206 52.94 63.38 -2.03
C ARG A 206 51.87 62.29 -2.00
N LYS A 207 51.60 61.67 -0.83
CA LYS A 207 50.48 60.74 -0.66
C LYS A 207 49.15 61.41 -1.04
N HIS A 208 48.90 62.58 -0.48
CA HIS A 208 47.65 63.32 -0.67
C HIS A 208 47.46 63.77 -2.11
N VAL A 209 48.52 64.26 -2.77
CA VAL A 209 48.49 64.56 -4.22
C VAL A 209 48.20 63.30 -5.04
N GLY A 210 48.77 62.15 -4.65
CA GLY A 210 48.44 60.84 -5.23
C GLY A 210 46.94 60.54 -5.17
N ASP A 211 46.30 60.74 -4.02
CA ASP A 211 44.86 60.53 -3.88
C ASP A 211 44.05 61.49 -4.77
N LEU A 212 44.41 62.78 -4.83
CA LEU A 212 43.74 63.76 -5.67
C LEU A 212 43.89 63.44 -7.16
N CYS A 213 45.08 62.98 -7.59
CA CYS A 213 45.29 62.50 -8.96
C CYS A 213 44.39 61.30 -9.27
N LEU A 214 44.26 60.36 -8.34
CA LEU A 214 43.41 59.20 -8.52
C LEU A 214 41.92 59.59 -8.64
N GLN A 215 41.43 60.48 -7.77
CA GLN A 215 40.05 61.02 -7.85
C GLN A 215 39.80 61.85 -9.11
N ALA A 216 40.84 62.50 -9.66
CA ALA A 216 40.76 63.25 -10.91
C ALA A 216 40.86 62.37 -12.17
N GLY A 217 40.93 61.05 -12.03
CA GLY A 217 41.06 60.11 -13.15
C GLY A 217 42.47 60.03 -13.75
N MET A 218 43.50 60.50 -13.03
CA MET A 218 44.91 60.49 -13.45
C MET A 218 45.67 59.32 -12.80
N LEU A 219 45.34 58.10 -13.24
CA LEU A 219 45.83 56.86 -12.63
C LEU A 219 47.36 56.70 -12.68
N GLN A 220 48.00 57.13 -13.77
CA GLN A 220 49.45 56.99 -13.91
C GLN A 220 50.22 57.92 -12.98
N ASP A 221 49.75 59.16 -12.84
CA ASP A 221 50.36 60.15 -11.95
C ASP A 221 50.15 59.80 -10.48
N SER A 222 49.00 59.20 -10.13
CA SER A 222 48.76 58.74 -8.77
C SER A 222 49.75 57.64 -8.35
N LEU A 223 50.01 56.66 -9.23
CA LEU A 223 51.02 55.60 -8.98
C LEU A 223 52.41 56.19 -8.72
N VAL A 224 52.84 57.18 -9.50
CA VAL A 224 54.14 57.86 -9.31
C VAL A 224 54.19 58.54 -7.94
N HIS A 225 53.15 59.30 -7.59
CA HIS A 225 53.10 60.01 -6.32
C HIS A 225 53.05 59.08 -5.10
N TYR A 226 52.37 57.94 -5.20
CA TYR A 226 52.37 56.94 -4.14
C TYR A 226 53.76 56.31 -3.94
N HIS A 227 54.48 55.95 -4.99
CA HIS A 227 55.86 55.44 -4.86
C HIS A 227 56.80 56.45 -4.20
N MET A 228 56.76 57.71 -4.65
CA MET A 228 57.55 58.79 -4.03
C MET A 228 57.21 58.96 -2.54
N SER A 229 55.92 58.87 -2.20
CA SER A 229 55.46 58.95 -0.82
C SER A 229 55.98 57.78 0.02
N VAL A 230 55.90 56.55 -0.49
CA VAL A 230 56.39 55.34 0.17
C VAL A 230 57.88 55.46 0.50
N GLU A 231 58.71 55.90 -0.45
CA GLU A 231 60.15 56.10 -0.22
C GLU A 231 60.45 57.16 0.86
N LEU A 232 59.78 58.31 0.77
CA LEU A 232 59.96 59.43 1.72
C LEU A 232 59.54 59.04 3.13
N LEU A 233 58.33 58.49 3.28
CA LEU A 233 57.74 58.13 4.58
C LEU A 233 58.47 56.95 5.24
N ARG A 234 58.94 55.97 4.45
CA ARG A 234 59.77 54.87 4.95
C ARG A 234 61.09 55.38 5.51
N SER A 235 61.70 56.39 4.90
CA SER A 235 62.97 56.98 5.38
C SER A 235 62.86 57.74 6.71
N VAL A 236 61.64 58.06 7.15
CA VAL A 236 61.35 58.81 8.40
C VAL A 236 60.47 58.02 9.38
N ASN A 237 60.30 56.72 9.15
CA ASN A 237 59.51 55.80 10.00
C ASN A 237 58.09 56.29 10.33
N ASP A 238 57.44 56.98 9.39
CA ASP A 238 56.04 57.41 9.55
C ASP A 238 55.10 56.28 9.11
N PHE A 239 55.01 55.23 9.95
CA PHE A 239 54.37 53.97 9.59
C PHE A 239 52.90 54.12 9.22
N LEU A 240 52.15 54.98 9.91
CA LEU A 240 50.71 55.14 9.65
C LEU A 240 50.44 55.71 8.26
N TRP A 241 51.14 56.78 7.88
CA TRP A 241 51.01 57.38 6.55
C TRP A 241 51.68 56.54 5.47
N LEU A 242 52.74 55.80 5.81
CA LEU A 242 53.33 54.80 4.93
C LEU A 242 52.32 53.69 4.59
N GLY A 243 51.56 53.19 5.58
CA GLY A 243 50.45 52.26 5.37
C GLY A 243 49.39 52.83 4.42
N ALA A 244 49.04 54.11 4.57
CA ALA A 244 48.08 54.77 3.68
C ALA A 244 48.59 54.99 2.26
N ALA A 245 49.89 55.27 2.09
CA ALA A 245 50.50 55.36 0.77
C ALA A 245 50.54 54.00 0.06
N LEU A 246 50.84 52.92 0.81
CA LEU A 246 50.78 51.55 0.31
C LEU A 246 49.34 51.13 -0.04
N GLU A 247 48.35 51.45 0.80
CA GLU A 247 46.94 51.17 0.50
C GLU A 247 46.46 51.91 -0.75
N GLY A 248 46.86 53.18 -0.92
CA GLY A 248 46.58 53.97 -2.13
C GLY A 248 47.24 53.37 -3.37
N LEU A 249 48.51 52.94 -3.26
CA LEU A 249 49.23 52.25 -4.33
C LEU A 249 48.55 50.93 -4.73
N CYS A 250 48.12 50.13 -3.75
CA CYS A 250 47.34 48.92 -3.99
C CYS A 250 46.03 49.25 -4.70
N SER A 251 45.30 50.25 -4.22
CA SER A 251 43.99 50.60 -4.76
C SER A 251 44.08 51.10 -6.20
N ALA A 252 45.06 51.94 -6.51
CA ALA A 252 45.37 52.36 -7.88
C ALA A 252 45.75 51.16 -8.77
N SER A 253 46.58 50.24 -8.27
CA SER A 253 46.97 49.03 -9.03
C SER A 253 45.78 48.08 -9.25
N VAL A 254 44.86 47.98 -8.29
CA VAL A 254 43.61 47.22 -8.44
C VAL A 254 42.71 47.83 -9.51
N ILE A 255 42.53 49.15 -9.52
CA ILE A 255 41.76 49.86 -10.55
C ILE A 255 42.36 49.62 -11.94
N TYR A 256 43.69 49.55 -12.05
CA TYR A 256 44.38 49.25 -13.30
C TYR A 256 44.12 47.82 -13.79
N HIS A 257 44.33 46.80 -12.94
CA HIS A 257 44.23 45.39 -13.33
C HIS A 257 42.80 44.86 -13.40
N TYR A 258 41.88 45.44 -12.62
CA TYR A 258 40.50 44.97 -12.46
C TYR A 258 39.52 46.12 -12.74
N PRO A 259 39.44 46.64 -13.99
CA PRO A 259 38.56 47.77 -14.33
C PRO A 259 37.06 47.47 -14.15
N GLY A 260 36.68 46.19 -14.05
CA GLY A 260 35.32 45.75 -13.69
C GLY A 260 34.97 45.92 -12.21
N GLY A 261 35.95 46.28 -11.37
CA GLY A 261 35.79 46.54 -9.94
C GLY A 261 35.82 45.30 -9.05
N THR A 262 36.01 45.54 -7.74
CA THR A 262 36.11 44.53 -6.67
C THR A 262 34.83 44.33 -5.85
N GLY A 263 33.83 45.20 -6.04
CA GLY A 263 32.49 45.00 -5.50
C GLY A 263 31.72 43.98 -6.33
N GLY A 264 31.57 42.75 -5.82
CA GLY A 264 30.86 41.66 -6.50
C GLY A 264 29.48 42.06 -7.07
N LYS A 265 29.00 41.28 -8.05
CA LYS A 265 27.78 41.54 -8.86
C LYS A 265 26.58 42.02 -8.04
N THR A 266 26.45 43.33 -7.89
CA THR A 266 25.27 44.03 -7.37
C THR A 266 24.85 45.01 -8.45
N GLY A 267 23.97 44.54 -9.34
CA GLY A 267 23.45 45.30 -10.46
C GLY A 267 24.46 45.48 -11.59
N ALA A 268 24.13 44.96 -12.77
CA ALA A 268 24.79 45.40 -13.99
C ALA A 268 24.74 46.93 -14.06
N ARG A 269 25.90 47.60 -13.88
CA ARG A 269 26.08 48.96 -14.38
C ARG A 269 25.90 48.85 -15.89
N ARG A 270 24.72 49.26 -16.37
CA ARG A 270 24.40 49.29 -17.81
C ARG A 270 25.45 50.17 -18.50
N PHE A 271 26.40 49.54 -19.18
CA PHE A 271 27.04 50.16 -20.33
C PHE A 271 25.95 50.30 -21.40
N GLN A 272 25.34 51.48 -21.53
CA GLN A 272 24.61 51.85 -22.73
C GLN A 272 25.55 52.67 -23.61
N GLY A 273 25.96 52.08 -24.73
CA GLY A 273 26.62 52.80 -25.83
C GLY A 273 27.78 52.03 -26.46
N SER A 274 27.55 51.51 -27.66
CA SER A 274 28.55 50.97 -28.61
C SER A 274 29.12 49.58 -28.33
N SER A 275 28.32 48.55 -28.59
CA SER A 275 28.81 47.22 -28.99
C SER A 275 29.52 47.30 -30.35
N LEU A 276 30.83 47.11 -30.38
CA LEU A 276 31.49 46.53 -31.55
C LEU A 276 31.66 45.02 -31.30
N PRO A 277 31.35 44.14 -32.28
CA PRO A 277 31.38 42.71 -32.07
C PRO A 277 32.83 42.21 -31.93
N ALA A 278 33.05 41.39 -30.91
CA ALA A 278 34.31 40.70 -30.65
C ALA A 278 34.48 39.52 -31.61
N GLU A 279 34.84 39.79 -32.87
CA GLU A 279 35.29 38.78 -33.83
C GLU A 279 36.27 39.41 -34.83
N ALA A 280 37.57 39.42 -34.50
CA ALA A 280 38.71 39.46 -35.44
C ALA A 280 40.04 39.65 -34.68
N ALA A 281 40.36 38.77 -33.74
CA ALA A 281 41.73 38.66 -33.23
C ALA A 281 42.53 37.69 -34.12
N ASN A 282 42.80 38.07 -35.37
CA ASN A 282 43.92 37.52 -36.12
C ASN A 282 44.28 38.33 -37.37
N ARG A 283 45.56 38.70 -37.42
CA ARG A 283 46.31 39.26 -38.56
C ARG A 283 45.80 40.60 -39.07
N HIS A 284 46.62 41.64 -38.92
CA HIS A 284 47.21 42.40 -40.03
C HIS A 284 48.14 43.50 -39.45
N ARG A 285 49.40 43.49 -39.90
CA ARG A 285 50.28 44.67 -39.83
C ARG A 285 49.70 45.75 -40.75
N PRO A 286 49.81 47.04 -40.40
CA PRO A 286 49.87 48.09 -41.40
C PRO A 286 51.22 48.81 -41.32
N GLY A 287 51.98 48.76 -42.42
CA GLY A 287 53.07 49.69 -42.67
C GLY A 287 52.66 50.73 -43.70
N ALA A 288 53.22 51.95 -43.55
CA ALA A 288 53.53 52.98 -44.57
C ALA A 288 52.35 53.56 -45.40
N LEU A 289 52.19 54.85 -45.72
CA LEU A 289 52.87 56.16 -45.67
C LEU A 289 51.72 57.21 -45.73
N THR A 290 51.80 58.47 -45.27
CA THR A 290 52.45 59.61 -45.95
C THR A 290 52.62 60.85 -45.04
N THR A 291 53.85 61.39 -45.07
CA THR A 291 54.30 62.81 -45.08
C THR A 291 54.11 63.78 -43.88
N ASN A 292 55.29 64.17 -43.34
CA ASN A 292 55.71 65.40 -42.62
C ASN A 292 55.27 65.54 -41.14
N GLY A 293 56.02 65.03 -40.13
CA GLY A 293 57.25 65.59 -39.51
C GLY A 293 56.88 66.57 -38.38
N ILE A 294 57.20 66.46 -37.07
CA ILE A 294 58.26 65.80 -36.27
C ILE A 294 57.68 65.43 -34.88
N ASN A 295 58.17 64.30 -34.32
CA ASN A 295 57.91 63.65 -33.01
C ASN A 295 57.71 64.53 -31.75
N PRO A 296 57.01 63.97 -30.74
CA PRO A 296 57.73 63.47 -29.56
C PRO A 296 57.47 61.99 -29.24
N ASP A 297 58.58 61.26 -29.17
CA ASP A 297 58.93 60.13 -28.30
C ASP A 297 57.94 58.99 -28.00
N THR A 298 58.18 57.91 -28.74
CA THR A 298 57.76 56.52 -28.54
C THR A 298 58.44 55.83 -27.34
N SER A 299 58.90 56.57 -26.33
CA SER A 299 59.48 56.03 -25.08
C SER A 299 58.45 55.91 -23.94
N ALA A 300 57.24 56.46 -24.11
CA ALA A 300 56.26 56.56 -23.03
C ALA A 300 55.40 55.30 -22.81
N GLU A 301 55.16 54.45 -23.81
CA GLU A 301 54.29 53.27 -23.62
C GLU A 301 54.95 52.09 -22.88
N ILE A 302 56.27 51.90 -23.04
CA ILE A 302 57.03 50.85 -22.34
C ILE A 302 57.37 51.26 -20.88
N GLY A 303 57.28 52.56 -20.55
CA GLY A 303 57.53 53.10 -19.21
C GLY A 303 56.30 53.18 -18.29
N ARG A 304 55.07 53.25 -18.83
CA ARG A 304 53.83 53.44 -18.06
C ARG A 304 53.44 52.25 -17.18
N ALA A 305 53.82 51.03 -17.54
CA ALA A 305 53.53 49.85 -16.72
C ALA A 305 54.49 49.64 -15.52
N LYS A 306 55.60 50.39 -15.44
CA LYS A 306 56.67 50.12 -14.44
C LYS A 306 56.29 50.43 -12.99
N ASN A 307 55.33 51.33 -12.77
CA ASN A 307 54.95 51.79 -11.43
C ASN A 307 53.71 51.09 -10.87
N CYS A 308 52.99 50.30 -11.68
CA CYS A 308 51.86 49.52 -11.20
C CYS A 308 52.35 48.25 -10.50
N LEU A 309 51.77 47.90 -9.34
CA LEU A 309 52.05 46.63 -8.70
C LEU A 309 51.54 45.47 -9.57
N SER A 310 52.23 44.34 -9.55
CA SER A 310 51.68 43.11 -10.13
C SER A 310 50.49 42.61 -9.29
N PRO A 311 49.58 41.79 -9.86
CA PRO A 311 48.48 41.18 -9.10
C PRO A 311 48.92 40.47 -7.81
N GLU A 312 50.09 39.84 -7.82
CA GLU A 312 50.65 39.12 -6.68
C GLU A 312 51.15 40.08 -5.60
N ASP A 313 51.90 41.12 -6.00
CA ASP A 313 52.46 42.13 -5.10
C ASP A 313 51.41 42.96 -4.38
N ILE A 314 50.23 43.17 -4.98
CA ILE A 314 49.13 43.94 -4.38
C ILE A 314 48.79 43.40 -2.98
N ILE A 315 48.75 42.07 -2.83
CA ILE A 315 48.37 41.44 -1.57
C ILE A 315 49.48 41.58 -0.53
N ASP A 316 50.74 41.43 -0.93
CA ASP A 316 51.87 41.62 -0.03
C ASP A 316 51.96 43.07 0.46
N LYS A 317 51.64 44.04 -0.41
CA LYS A 317 51.54 45.45 -0.01
C LYS A 317 50.34 45.75 0.87
N TYR A 318 49.20 45.08 0.69
CA TYR A 318 48.11 45.14 1.67
C TYR A 318 48.53 44.54 3.02
N LYS A 319 49.23 43.39 3.06
CA LYS A 319 49.78 42.82 4.31
C LYS A 319 50.71 43.80 5.02
N GLU A 320 51.61 44.46 4.27
CA GLU A 320 52.51 45.50 4.79
C GLU A 320 51.71 46.69 5.36
N ALA A 321 50.72 47.21 4.62
CA ALA A 321 49.87 48.31 5.07
C ALA A 321 49.09 47.97 6.35
N ILE A 322 48.45 46.80 6.39
CA ILE A 322 47.68 46.32 7.56
C ILE A 322 48.60 46.13 8.77
N SER A 323 49.80 45.59 8.58
CA SER A 323 50.81 45.48 9.64
C SER A 323 51.23 46.84 10.21
N TYR A 324 51.24 47.89 9.39
CA TYR A 324 51.49 49.24 9.90
C TYR A 324 50.28 49.84 10.62
N TYR A 325 49.06 49.58 10.17
CA TYR A 325 47.85 50.04 10.86
C TYR A 325 47.69 49.40 12.24
N SER A 326 47.98 48.10 12.38
CA SER A 326 47.85 47.38 13.65
C SER A 326 48.77 47.89 14.77
N LYS A 327 49.80 48.67 14.44
CA LYS A 327 50.67 49.37 15.42
C LYS A 327 49.93 50.48 16.18
N TYR A 328 48.78 50.95 15.68
CA TYR A 328 48.07 52.11 16.21
C TYR A 328 46.67 51.72 16.71
N LYS A 329 46.45 51.78 18.04
CA LYS A 329 45.15 51.44 18.67
C LYS A 329 43.94 52.20 18.11
N ASN A 330 44.15 53.43 17.62
CA ASN A 330 43.08 54.27 17.08
C ASN A 330 42.85 54.09 15.57
N ALA A 331 43.57 53.18 14.91
CA ALA A 331 43.47 52.89 13.49
C ALA A 331 42.74 51.57 13.18
N GLY A 332 42.15 50.89 14.16
CA GLY A 332 41.48 49.59 13.96
C GLY A 332 40.38 49.59 12.90
N VAL A 333 39.66 50.70 12.71
CA VAL A 333 38.69 50.82 11.61
C VAL A 333 39.37 50.80 10.24
N ILE A 334 40.47 51.54 10.09
CA ILE A 334 41.26 51.57 8.85
C ILE A 334 41.87 50.19 8.57
N GLU A 335 42.41 49.55 9.61
CA GLU A 335 42.95 48.20 9.54
C GLU A 335 41.91 47.20 9.02
N LEU A 336 40.71 47.22 9.59
CA LEU A 336 39.61 46.35 9.17
C LEU A 336 39.19 46.60 7.72
N GLU A 337 39.02 47.84 7.32
CA GLU A 337 38.59 48.16 5.95
C GLU A 337 39.68 47.81 4.92
N ALA A 338 40.96 47.95 5.26
CA ALA A 338 42.06 47.47 4.44
C ALA A 338 42.03 45.94 4.30
N CYS A 339 41.74 45.19 5.38
CA CYS A 339 41.51 43.75 5.33
C CYS A 339 40.33 43.40 4.40
N VAL A 340 39.19 44.11 4.48
CA VAL A 340 38.02 43.88 3.61
C VAL A 340 38.37 44.11 2.14
N LYS A 341 39.10 45.18 1.81
CA LYS A 341 39.58 45.46 0.44
C LYS A 341 40.49 44.33 -0.06
N ALA A 342 41.46 43.90 0.74
CA ALA A 342 42.36 42.80 0.39
C ALA A 342 41.60 41.49 0.12
N VAL A 343 40.59 41.17 0.94
CA VAL A 343 39.72 40.00 0.76
C VAL A 343 38.95 40.08 -0.56
N ARG A 344 38.39 41.23 -0.92
CA ARG A 344 37.68 41.42 -2.20
C ARG A 344 38.60 41.24 -3.41
N VAL A 345 39.84 41.73 -3.32
CA VAL A 345 40.88 41.49 -4.34
C VAL A 345 41.21 39.99 -4.45
N LEU A 346 41.45 39.32 -3.33
CA LEU A 346 41.74 37.88 -3.30
C LEU A 346 40.58 37.03 -3.84
N ALA A 347 39.34 37.46 -3.63
CA ALA A 347 38.16 36.80 -4.18
C ALA A 347 38.17 36.79 -5.72
N ILE A 348 38.51 37.93 -6.36
CA ILE A 348 38.64 38.02 -7.81
C ILE A 348 39.84 37.23 -8.33
N GLN A 349 40.94 37.23 -7.57
CA GLN A 349 42.11 36.39 -7.85
C GLN A 349 41.85 34.89 -7.62
N LYS A 350 40.66 34.51 -7.11
CA LYS A 350 40.28 33.13 -6.76
C LYS A 350 41.20 32.48 -5.71
N ARG A 351 41.79 33.27 -4.82
CA ARG A 351 42.70 32.84 -3.74
C ARG A 351 41.95 32.75 -2.40
N SER A 352 40.94 31.88 -2.33
CA SER A 352 40.02 31.81 -1.18
C SER A 352 40.68 31.44 0.16
N MET A 353 41.76 30.65 0.15
CA MET A 353 42.46 30.25 1.38
C MET A 353 43.13 31.44 2.08
N GLU A 354 43.86 32.26 1.32
CA GLU A 354 44.50 33.47 1.85
C GLU A 354 43.45 34.53 2.23
N ALA A 355 42.36 34.64 1.46
CA ALA A 355 41.25 35.52 1.83
C ALA A 355 40.65 35.13 3.19
N SER A 356 40.52 33.82 3.45
CA SER A 356 40.06 33.34 4.75
C SER A 356 41.03 33.66 5.90
N GLU A 357 42.35 33.75 5.65
CA GLU A 357 43.33 34.14 6.68
C GLU A 357 43.13 35.60 7.10
N PHE A 358 42.95 36.50 6.12
CA PHE A 358 42.60 37.90 6.40
C PHE A 358 41.31 38.02 7.20
N LEU A 359 40.27 37.25 6.85
CA LEU A 359 38.99 37.27 7.57
C LEU A 359 39.12 36.73 8.99
N GLN A 360 39.96 35.72 9.24
CA GLN A 360 40.22 35.22 10.60
C GLN A 360 40.88 36.28 11.46
N ASN A 361 41.89 36.98 10.93
CA ASN A 361 42.57 38.08 11.62
C ASN A 361 41.63 39.28 11.85
N ALA A 362 40.75 39.58 10.89
CA ALA A 362 39.80 40.68 10.95
C ALA A 362 38.79 40.57 12.12
N VAL A 363 38.49 39.36 12.59
CA VAL A 363 37.61 39.14 13.77
C VAL A 363 38.26 39.66 15.05
N TYR A 364 39.59 39.59 15.16
CA TYR A 364 40.33 40.00 16.37
C TYR A 364 40.73 41.47 16.37
N ILE A 365 40.50 42.21 15.28
CA ILE A 365 40.74 43.66 15.23
C ILE A 365 39.86 44.34 16.28
N ASN A 366 40.52 45.05 17.19
CA ASN A 366 39.89 45.77 18.29
C ASN A 366 39.27 47.06 17.76
N LEU A 367 37.98 46.99 17.48
CA LEU A 367 37.14 48.16 17.29
C LEU A 367 36.68 48.57 18.69
N ARG A 368 36.76 49.87 19.00
CA ARG A 368 36.19 50.43 20.26
C ARG A 368 34.77 49.90 20.48
N GLN A 369 34.26 49.98 21.71
CA GLN A 369 32.99 49.40 22.14
C GLN A 369 31.87 49.59 21.09
N LEU A 370 31.59 48.51 20.34
CA LEU A 370 30.56 48.47 19.30
C LEU A 370 29.19 48.34 19.96
N SER A 371 28.21 49.06 19.43
CA SER A 371 26.79 48.80 19.66
C SER A 371 26.40 47.38 19.20
N GLU A 372 25.25 46.89 19.66
CA GLU A 372 24.79 45.56 19.24
C GLU A 372 24.44 45.55 17.74
N GLU A 373 23.89 46.64 17.21
CA GLU A 373 23.60 46.84 15.79
C GLU A 373 24.87 46.74 14.94
N GLU A 374 25.96 47.39 15.36
CA GLU A 374 27.26 47.32 14.69
C GLU A 374 27.87 45.92 14.76
N LYS A 375 27.66 45.18 15.85
CA LYS A 375 28.08 43.78 15.94
C LYS A 375 27.31 42.89 14.96
N ILE A 376 25.98 43.06 14.88
CA ILE A 376 25.14 42.34 13.91
C ILE A 376 25.64 42.63 12.50
N GLN A 377 25.86 43.91 12.16
CA GLN A 377 26.38 44.30 10.85
C GLN A 377 27.75 43.68 10.56
N ARG A 378 28.69 43.73 11.53
CA ARG A 378 30.02 43.13 11.40
C ARG A 378 29.95 41.65 11.02
N TYR A 379 29.12 40.87 11.73
CA TYR A 379 29.00 39.44 11.48
C TYR A 379 28.25 39.12 10.18
N SER A 380 27.24 39.91 9.82
CA SER A 380 26.56 39.79 8.52
C SER A 380 27.52 40.00 7.35
N ILE A 381 28.37 41.03 7.43
CA ILE A 381 29.39 41.28 6.40
C ILE A 381 30.44 40.18 6.37
N LEU A 382 30.91 39.69 7.52
CA LEU A 382 31.82 38.55 7.55
C LEU A 382 31.21 37.34 6.86
N SER A 383 29.91 37.08 7.07
CA SER A 383 29.18 36.04 6.34
C SER A 383 29.21 36.28 4.83
N GLU A 384 28.88 37.48 4.37
CA GLU A 384 28.88 37.84 2.95
C GLU A 384 30.27 37.69 2.30
N LEU A 385 31.34 38.06 3.02
CA LEU A 385 32.71 37.90 2.53
C LEU A 385 33.13 36.43 2.46
N TYR A 386 32.72 35.59 3.43
CA TYR A 386 32.92 34.14 3.34
C TYR A 386 32.11 33.50 2.21
N GLU A 387 30.91 34.01 1.94
CA GLU A 387 30.07 33.59 0.81
C GLU A 387 30.76 33.93 -0.52
N LEU A 388 31.28 35.16 -0.64
CA LEU A 388 31.98 35.66 -1.82
C LEU A 388 33.18 34.78 -2.22
N ILE A 389 33.90 34.23 -1.24
CA ILE A 389 35.06 33.35 -1.49
C ILE A 389 34.69 31.85 -1.58
N GLY A 390 33.40 31.51 -1.50
CA GLY A 390 32.88 30.14 -1.65
C GLY A 390 32.92 29.28 -0.37
N PHE A 391 33.13 29.88 0.81
CA PHE A 391 33.21 29.16 2.09
C PHE A 391 31.86 29.17 2.81
N HIS A 392 30.86 28.51 2.21
CA HIS A 392 29.45 28.54 2.64
C HIS A 392 29.21 28.15 4.11
N ARG A 393 29.97 27.19 4.67
CA ARG A 393 29.82 26.81 6.09
C ARG A 393 30.30 27.90 7.06
N LYS A 394 31.40 28.59 6.73
CA LYS A 394 31.89 29.72 7.52
C LYS A 394 30.95 30.92 7.37
N SER A 395 30.42 31.14 6.16
CA SER A 395 29.36 32.11 5.90
C SER A 395 28.15 31.87 6.81
N ALA A 396 27.58 30.67 6.78
CA ALA A 396 26.45 30.29 7.64
C ALA A 396 26.77 30.42 9.14
N PHE A 397 27.99 30.10 9.56
CA PHE A 397 28.42 30.30 10.96
C PHE A 397 28.35 31.77 11.38
N PHE A 398 28.94 32.69 10.61
CA PHE A 398 28.90 34.11 10.97
C PHE A 398 27.49 34.69 10.84
N LYS A 399 26.69 34.23 9.90
CA LYS A 399 25.28 34.63 9.78
C LYS A 399 24.45 34.15 10.98
N ARG A 400 24.69 32.93 11.46
CA ARG A 400 24.09 32.41 12.70
C ARG A 400 24.53 33.22 13.92
N VAL A 401 25.79 33.62 14.01
CA VAL A 401 26.26 34.52 15.08
C VAL A 401 25.54 35.87 15.00
N ALA A 402 25.38 36.45 13.80
CA ALA A 402 24.60 37.67 13.60
C ALA A 402 23.15 37.50 14.07
N ALA A 403 22.51 36.37 13.75
CA ALA A 403 21.16 36.04 14.18
C ALA A 403 21.02 36.00 15.71
N MET A 404 21.97 35.37 16.40
CA MET A 404 21.98 35.30 17.87
C MET A 404 22.22 36.66 18.52
N GLN A 405 22.97 37.56 17.87
CA GLN A 405 23.17 38.93 18.35
C GLN A 405 21.90 39.78 18.27
N CYS A 406 20.96 39.50 17.36
CA CYS A 406 19.65 40.17 17.34
C CYS A 406 18.84 39.94 18.63
N VAL A 407 19.21 38.93 19.42
CA VAL A 407 18.51 38.53 20.65
C VAL A 407 19.45 38.46 21.86
N ALA A 408 20.55 39.21 21.80
CA ALA A 408 21.50 39.30 22.89
C ALA A 408 20.82 39.82 24.18
N PRO A 409 21.19 39.31 25.38
CA PRO A 409 20.57 39.74 26.64
C PRO A 409 20.71 41.22 26.96
N SER A 410 21.64 41.93 26.30
CA SER A 410 21.85 43.38 26.44
C SER A 410 20.79 44.23 25.71
N ILE A 411 20.00 43.65 24.81
CA ILE A 411 18.99 44.36 24.02
C ILE A 411 17.65 44.36 24.78
N SER A 412 17.07 45.54 25.01
CA SER A 412 15.79 45.69 25.71
C SER A 412 14.61 45.08 24.94
N GLU A 413 14.63 45.19 23.61
CA GLU A 413 13.62 44.61 22.70
C GLU A 413 14.26 43.64 21.70
N PRO A 414 14.36 42.34 22.03
CA PRO A 414 14.99 41.36 21.16
C PRO A 414 14.30 41.20 19.80
N GLY A 415 15.07 41.28 18.72
CA GLY A 415 14.61 41.19 17.34
C GLY A 415 14.38 39.74 16.87
N TRP A 416 13.45 39.00 17.49
CA TRP A 416 13.21 37.59 17.18
C TRP A 416 12.85 37.30 15.71
N ARG A 417 12.14 38.23 15.05
CA ARG A 417 11.82 38.11 13.61
C ARG A 417 13.07 38.15 12.74
N ALA A 418 14.00 39.07 13.04
CA ALA A 418 15.28 39.19 12.34
C ALA A 418 16.18 37.98 12.61
N CYS A 419 16.23 37.52 13.87
CA CYS A 419 16.93 36.29 14.25
C CYS A 419 16.44 35.08 13.43
N TYR A 420 15.12 34.84 13.41
CA TYR A 420 14.54 33.73 12.65
C TYR A 420 14.86 33.81 11.17
N LYS A 421 14.73 35.00 10.55
CA LYS A 421 15.07 35.21 9.14
C LYS A 421 16.54 34.87 8.85
N LEU A 422 17.46 35.40 9.66
CA LEU A 422 18.90 35.14 9.49
C LEU A 422 19.23 33.65 9.71
N LEU A 423 18.56 32.95 10.63
CA LEU A 423 18.71 31.51 10.82
C LEU A 423 18.28 30.72 9.57
N LEU A 424 17.17 31.09 8.92
CA LEU A 424 16.73 30.45 7.67
C LEU A 424 17.78 30.61 6.55
N GLU A 425 18.41 31.77 6.45
CA GLU A 425 19.47 32.01 5.47
C GLU A 425 20.74 31.16 5.72
N THR A 426 20.88 30.54 6.90
CA THR A 426 22.03 29.66 7.20
C THR A 426 21.84 28.21 6.74
N LEU A 427 20.59 27.81 6.45
CA LEU A 427 20.24 26.42 6.11
C LEU A 427 21.07 25.85 4.95
N PRO A 428 21.25 26.54 3.80
CA PRO A 428 22.03 25.99 2.68
C PRO A 428 23.50 25.74 3.05
N GLY A 429 24.10 26.60 3.88
CA GLY A 429 25.51 26.46 4.29
C GLY A 429 25.77 25.29 5.24
N TYR A 430 24.71 24.72 5.82
CA TYR A 430 24.76 23.47 6.60
C TYR A 430 24.15 22.27 5.86
N SER A 431 23.85 22.40 4.56
CA SER A 431 23.20 21.37 3.75
C SER A 431 21.85 20.90 4.31
N LEU A 432 21.09 21.82 4.90
CA LEU A 432 19.74 21.57 5.44
C LEU A 432 18.70 22.19 4.50
N SER A 433 17.71 21.41 4.10
CA SER A 433 16.48 21.89 3.45
C SER A 433 15.33 21.79 4.45
N LEU A 434 14.31 22.64 4.33
CA LEU A 434 13.06 22.52 5.11
C LEU A 434 11.93 21.82 4.32
N ASP A 435 12.26 21.24 3.17
CA ASP A 435 11.37 20.36 2.41
C ASP A 435 11.60 18.89 2.85
N PRO A 436 10.58 18.21 3.41
CA PRO A 436 10.70 16.81 3.80
C PRO A 436 11.08 15.87 2.65
N GLN A 437 10.74 16.21 1.40
CA GLN A 437 10.99 15.37 0.23
C GLN A 437 12.48 15.24 -0.10
N ASP A 438 13.29 16.23 0.28
CA ASP A 438 14.74 16.22 0.07
C ASP A 438 15.45 15.14 0.91
N PHE A 439 14.78 14.63 1.95
CA PHE A 439 15.31 13.60 2.87
C PHE A 439 14.85 12.18 2.51
N ASN A 440 13.86 12.02 1.62
CA ASN A 440 13.25 10.73 1.29
C ASN A 440 14.09 9.85 0.34
N LYS A 441 15.20 10.36 -0.24
CA LYS A 441 15.97 9.71 -1.33
C LYS A 441 17.27 9.00 -0.90
N GLY A 442 17.52 8.86 0.39
CA GLY A 442 18.67 8.10 0.91
C GLY A 442 19.98 8.90 0.94
N THR A 443 20.76 8.65 2.01
CA THR A 443 21.96 9.38 2.49
C THR A 443 21.71 10.81 2.99
N HIS A 444 21.64 10.94 4.33
CA HIS A 444 21.66 12.23 5.02
C HIS A 444 22.90 13.04 4.59
N ARG A 445 22.70 14.31 4.23
CA ARG A 445 23.78 15.22 3.83
C ARG A 445 24.05 16.23 4.94
N GLY A 446 25.33 16.49 5.23
CA GLY A 446 25.76 17.45 6.24
C GLY A 446 25.97 16.84 7.62
N TRP A 447 26.08 17.69 8.65
CA TRP A 447 26.36 17.30 10.03
C TRP A 447 25.10 17.33 10.88
N ALA A 448 24.54 16.17 11.19
CA ALA A 448 23.28 16.04 11.93
C ALA A 448 23.27 16.86 13.23
N ALA A 449 24.34 16.80 14.03
CA ALA A 449 24.44 17.57 15.28
C ALA A 449 24.29 19.10 15.08
N VAL A 450 24.81 19.65 13.98
CA VAL A 450 24.69 21.09 13.68
C VAL A 450 23.28 21.40 13.16
N GLN A 451 22.72 20.54 12.32
CA GLN A 451 21.39 20.71 11.74
C GLN A 451 20.29 20.59 12.80
N MET A 452 20.38 19.60 13.69
CA MET A 452 19.47 19.47 14.84
C MET A 452 19.54 20.70 15.75
N ARG A 453 20.75 21.19 16.05
CA ARG A 453 20.92 22.42 16.83
C ARG A 453 20.25 23.63 16.16
N LEU A 454 20.42 23.77 14.85
CA LEU A 454 19.78 24.85 14.09
C LEU A 454 18.25 24.72 14.06
N LEU A 455 17.71 23.51 13.91
CA LEU A 455 16.27 23.25 14.00
C LEU A 455 15.72 23.61 15.39
N HIS A 456 16.42 23.25 16.47
CA HIS A 456 16.05 23.68 17.82
C HIS A 456 16.07 25.21 17.99
N GLU A 457 17.05 25.89 17.39
CA GLU A 457 17.11 27.36 17.41
C GLU A 457 15.97 27.99 16.61
N LEU A 458 15.57 27.39 15.48
CA LEU A 458 14.38 27.81 14.72
C LEU A 458 13.10 27.63 15.53
N VAL A 459 12.92 26.48 16.21
CA VAL A 459 11.80 26.23 17.12
C VAL A 459 11.76 27.26 18.26
N TYR A 460 12.93 27.55 18.84
CA TYR A 460 13.02 28.52 19.93
C TYR A 460 12.69 29.93 19.44
N ALA A 461 13.21 30.35 18.28
CA ALA A 461 12.92 31.65 17.69
C ALA A 461 11.44 31.78 17.29
N SER A 462 10.84 30.76 16.67
CA SER A 462 9.41 30.77 16.29
C SER A 462 8.50 30.88 17.51
N ARG A 463 8.84 30.21 18.61
CA ARG A 463 8.14 30.34 19.89
C ARG A 463 8.18 31.78 20.41
N ARG A 464 9.37 32.40 20.42
CA ARG A 464 9.54 33.78 20.92
C ARG A 464 8.90 34.83 20.02
N MET A 465 8.72 34.53 18.74
CA MET A 465 7.91 35.33 17.81
C MET A 465 6.40 35.23 18.05
N GLY A 466 5.95 34.30 18.91
CA GLY A 466 4.52 34.06 19.14
C GLY A 466 3.83 33.30 18.01
N ASN A 467 4.58 32.54 17.19
CA ASN A 467 4.01 31.73 16.11
C ASN A 467 4.12 30.23 16.46
N PRO A 468 3.09 29.65 17.12
CA PRO A 468 3.11 28.24 17.53
C PRO A 468 3.07 27.29 16.32
N ALA A 469 2.39 27.64 15.22
CA ALA A 469 2.31 26.81 14.02
C ALA A 469 3.70 26.53 13.42
N LEU A 470 4.59 27.54 13.36
CA LEU A 470 5.98 27.34 12.93
C LEU A 470 6.75 26.42 13.89
N SER A 471 6.50 26.53 15.19
CA SER A 471 7.16 25.71 16.21
C SER A 471 6.76 24.24 16.09
N VAL A 472 5.45 23.98 15.93
CA VAL A 472 4.90 22.64 15.65
C VAL A 472 5.51 22.08 14.38
N ARG A 473 5.50 22.86 13.30
CA ARG A 473 6.05 22.45 12.00
C ARG A 473 7.54 22.11 12.04
N HIS A 474 8.37 22.90 12.72
CA HIS A 474 9.82 22.62 12.84
C HIS A 474 10.11 21.42 13.73
N LEU A 475 9.34 21.21 14.82
CA LEU A 475 9.43 20.01 15.65
C LEU A 475 8.99 18.76 14.88
N SER A 476 7.90 18.87 14.11
CA SER A 476 7.47 17.83 13.18
C SER A 476 8.55 17.51 12.17
N PHE A 477 9.15 18.54 11.56
CA PHE A 477 10.24 18.36 10.61
C PHE A 477 11.45 17.64 11.23
N LEU A 478 11.83 18.02 12.46
CA LEU A 478 12.92 17.39 13.21
C LEU A 478 12.64 15.90 13.45
N LEU A 479 11.44 15.54 13.94
CA LEU A 479 11.06 14.14 14.16
C LEU A 479 10.96 13.35 12.85
N GLN A 480 10.50 13.95 11.76
CA GLN A 480 10.37 13.26 10.47
C GLN A 480 11.73 13.00 9.81
N THR A 481 12.66 13.95 9.89
CA THR A 481 13.92 13.92 9.11
C THR A 481 15.13 13.47 9.93
N MET A 482 15.16 13.77 11.24
CA MET A 482 16.33 13.55 12.11
C MET A 482 16.12 12.46 13.17
N LEU A 483 15.01 11.70 13.11
CA LEU A 483 14.66 10.68 14.12
C LEU A 483 15.80 9.73 14.48
N ASP A 484 16.56 9.30 13.47
CA ASP A 484 17.62 8.30 13.58
C ASP A 484 18.89 8.88 14.24
N PHE A 485 18.99 10.21 14.39
CA PHE A 485 20.12 10.90 15.02
C PHE A 485 19.81 11.39 16.44
N LEU A 486 18.54 11.34 16.86
CA LEU A 486 18.12 11.73 18.21
C LEU A 486 18.39 10.59 19.19
N SER A 487 18.95 10.92 20.35
CA SER A 487 18.99 10.00 21.49
C SER A 487 17.58 9.75 22.06
N ASP A 488 17.41 8.67 22.82
CA ASP A 488 16.10 8.34 23.39
C ASP A 488 15.57 9.40 24.36
N GLN A 489 16.45 10.13 25.03
CA GLN A 489 16.07 11.27 25.86
C GLN A 489 15.62 12.46 24.99
N GLU A 490 16.36 12.81 23.95
CA GLU A 490 15.98 13.89 23.03
C GLU A 490 14.66 13.58 22.30
N LYS A 491 14.43 12.32 21.92
CA LYS A 491 13.13 11.88 21.37
C LYS A 491 11.99 12.22 22.32
N LYS A 492 12.12 11.90 23.61
CA LYS A 492 11.11 12.21 24.65
C LYS A 492 10.91 13.72 24.81
N ASP A 493 12.00 14.48 24.90
CA ASP A 493 11.94 15.92 25.12
C ASP A 493 11.31 16.66 23.92
N VAL A 494 11.62 16.23 22.69
CA VAL A 494 11.06 16.77 21.45
C VAL A 494 9.58 16.42 21.33
N THR A 495 9.16 15.18 21.60
CA THR A 495 7.74 14.80 21.55
C THR A 495 6.92 15.51 22.61
N GLN A 496 7.43 15.61 23.85
CA GLN A 496 6.74 16.33 24.92
C GLN A 496 6.62 17.83 24.58
N SER A 497 7.64 18.41 23.95
CA SER A 497 7.57 19.78 23.44
C SER A 497 6.51 19.91 22.33
N LEU A 498 6.45 18.95 21.41
CA LEU A 498 5.48 18.94 20.32
C LEU A 498 4.04 18.88 20.86
N GLU A 499 3.73 17.94 21.75
CA GLU A 499 2.41 17.80 22.40
C GLU A 499 1.99 19.09 23.13
N ASN A 500 2.93 19.71 23.84
CA ASN A 500 2.68 20.98 24.53
C ASN A 500 2.29 22.11 23.56
N TYR A 501 2.86 22.14 22.35
CA TYR A 501 2.48 23.16 21.35
C TYR A 501 1.21 22.78 20.57
N THR A 502 1.03 21.50 20.23
CA THR A 502 -0.16 21.04 19.51
C THR A 502 -1.43 21.17 20.34
N SER A 503 -1.34 21.12 21.67
CA SER A 503 -2.44 21.46 22.58
C SER A 503 -2.99 22.89 22.38
N LYS A 504 -2.17 23.82 21.84
CA LYS A 504 -2.57 25.22 21.55
C LYS A 504 -2.88 25.44 20.08
N CYS A 505 -2.18 24.74 19.18
CA CYS A 505 -2.29 24.88 17.74
C CYS A 505 -2.01 23.52 17.11
N PRO A 506 -3.05 22.75 16.71
CA PRO A 506 -2.89 21.44 16.10
C PRO A 506 -1.97 21.51 14.87
N GLY A 507 -1.18 20.47 14.67
CA GLY A 507 -0.40 20.34 13.42
C GLY A 507 -1.32 20.00 12.26
N THR A 508 -1.26 20.77 11.17
CA THR A 508 -2.09 20.58 9.98
C THR A 508 -1.24 20.30 8.74
N MET A 509 -1.89 19.83 7.67
CA MET A 509 -1.29 19.63 6.35
C MET A 509 -1.30 20.92 5.48
N GLU A 510 -1.45 22.09 6.09
CA GLU A 510 -1.51 23.37 5.37
C GLU A 510 -0.11 23.95 5.11
N LEU A 511 0.02 24.68 4.01
CA LEU A 511 1.22 25.44 3.67
C LEU A 511 1.36 26.65 4.59
N ILE A 512 2.53 26.82 5.20
CA ILE A 512 2.82 28.03 5.99
C ILE A 512 3.57 29.02 5.11
N THR A 513 2.96 30.17 4.83
CA THR A 513 3.59 31.27 4.09
C THR A 513 4.12 32.32 5.05
N LEU A 514 5.42 32.61 4.97
CA LEU A 514 6.07 33.66 5.74
C LEU A 514 5.84 35.05 5.09
N PRO A 515 5.97 36.15 5.86
CA PRO A 515 5.76 37.52 5.33
C PRO A 515 6.68 37.93 4.19
N ASP A 516 7.81 37.25 4.01
CA ASP A 516 8.78 37.47 2.92
C ASP A 516 8.47 36.67 1.65
N GLY A 517 7.35 35.93 1.63
CA GLY A 517 6.91 35.09 0.52
C GLY A 517 7.47 33.68 0.54
N LEU A 518 8.31 33.30 1.52
CA LEU A 518 8.81 31.93 1.63
C LEU A 518 7.68 30.99 2.08
N THR A 519 7.36 30.01 1.24
CA THR A 519 6.37 28.98 1.53
C THR A 519 7.05 27.74 2.07
N LEU A 520 6.56 27.24 3.21
CA LEU A 520 7.10 26.07 3.86
C LEU A 520 6.10 24.89 3.69
N PRO A 521 6.48 23.76 3.05
CA PRO A 521 5.58 22.61 2.76
C PRO A 521 5.14 21.85 4.01
N PRO A 522 3.94 21.25 4.09
CA PRO A 522 3.55 20.45 5.25
C PRO A 522 4.50 19.26 5.48
N VAL A 523 4.56 18.77 6.72
CA VAL A 523 5.44 17.65 7.11
C VAL A 523 4.61 16.39 7.34
N PRO A 524 4.55 15.44 6.39
CA PRO A 524 3.83 14.20 6.58
C PRO A 524 4.60 13.27 7.54
N PHE A 525 3.98 12.87 8.65
CA PHE A 525 4.54 11.92 9.63
C PHE A 525 4.55 10.47 9.10
N THR A 526 5.44 10.18 8.16
CA THR A 526 5.61 8.82 7.62
C THR A 526 6.52 7.94 8.49
N LYS A 527 7.26 8.53 9.44
CA LYS A 527 8.08 7.78 10.40
C LYS A 527 7.37 7.46 11.73
N LEU A 528 6.16 7.98 11.98
CA LEU A 528 5.48 7.85 13.27
C LEU A 528 3.97 7.59 13.08
N PRO A 529 3.53 6.32 12.96
CA PRO A 529 4.35 5.10 12.85
C PRO A 529 4.91 4.87 11.44
N ILE A 530 5.97 4.04 11.33
CA ILE A 530 6.52 3.60 10.04
C ILE A 530 5.62 2.51 9.46
N VAL A 531 5.07 2.71 8.27
CA VAL A 531 4.34 1.67 7.52
C VAL A 531 5.30 0.98 6.54
N ARG A 532 5.33 -0.36 6.57
CA ARG A 532 6.21 -1.17 5.70
C ARG A 532 5.48 -2.00 4.65
N HIS A 533 4.22 -2.35 4.90
CA HIS A 533 3.43 -3.17 3.99
C HIS A 533 1.95 -2.81 4.12
N VAL A 534 1.23 -2.82 2.99
CA VAL A 534 -0.22 -2.58 2.92
C VAL A 534 -0.84 -3.68 2.08
N LYS A 535 -1.91 -4.29 2.59
CA LYS A 535 -2.63 -5.37 1.93
C LYS A 535 -4.13 -5.15 2.04
N LEU A 536 -4.82 -5.06 0.90
CA LEU A 536 -6.28 -5.12 0.88
C LEU A 536 -6.71 -6.57 1.17
N LEU A 537 -7.68 -6.74 2.06
CA LEU A 537 -8.21 -8.05 2.41
C LEU A 537 -9.50 -8.34 1.63
N ASN A 538 -9.68 -9.60 1.25
CA ASN A 538 -10.92 -10.08 0.66
C ASN A 538 -12.01 -10.16 1.73
N LEU A 539 -13.27 -10.05 1.33
CA LEU A 539 -14.41 -10.22 2.24
C LEU A 539 -14.38 -11.63 2.89
N PRO A 540 -14.94 -11.78 4.11
CA PRO A 540 -15.16 -13.07 4.73
C PRO A 540 -15.93 -14.02 3.79
N ALA A 541 -15.67 -15.33 3.86
CA ALA A 541 -16.20 -16.31 2.90
C ALA A 541 -17.73 -16.20 2.69
N SER A 542 -18.49 -15.92 3.76
CA SER A 542 -19.95 -15.73 3.74
C SER A 542 -20.43 -14.47 3.00
N LEU A 543 -19.56 -13.47 2.83
CA LEU A 543 -19.85 -12.19 2.18
C LEU A 543 -19.24 -12.07 0.78
N ARG A 544 -18.35 -12.99 0.38
CA ARG A 544 -17.68 -12.96 -0.93
C ARG A 544 -18.71 -13.05 -2.07
N PRO A 545 -18.68 -12.10 -3.03
CA PRO A 545 -19.53 -12.18 -4.20
C PRO A 545 -19.00 -13.21 -5.19
N GLN A 546 -19.92 -13.90 -5.87
CA GLN A 546 -19.65 -14.81 -6.97
C GLN A 546 -20.48 -14.43 -8.18
N LYS A 547 -19.91 -14.51 -9.37
CA LYS A 547 -20.61 -14.18 -10.61
C LYS A 547 -21.32 -15.41 -11.18
N MET A 548 -22.61 -15.29 -11.49
CA MET A 548 -23.38 -16.34 -12.14
C MET A 548 -22.75 -16.68 -13.49
N LYS A 549 -22.42 -17.95 -13.70
CA LYS A 549 -21.99 -18.44 -15.02
C LYS A 549 -23.21 -18.43 -15.94
N SER A 550 -23.31 -17.46 -16.84
CA SER A 550 -24.35 -17.43 -17.87
C SER A 550 -24.19 -18.62 -18.81
N LEU A 551 -25.21 -19.47 -18.90
CA LEU A 551 -25.29 -20.57 -19.88
C LEU A 551 -25.54 -20.07 -21.31
N LEU A 552 -25.90 -18.79 -21.48
CA LEU A 552 -26.27 -18.17 -22.76
C LEU A 552 -25.21 -17.20 -23.31
N GLY A 553 -23.99 -17.24 -22.78
CA GLY A 553 -22.90 -16.36 -23.17
C GLY A 553 -21.56 -17.08 -23.29
N GLN A 554 -21.49 -18.14 -24.10
CA GLN A 554 -20.22 -18.54 -24.70
C GLN A 554 -19.80 -17.46 -25.72
N SER A 555 -19.37 -16.31 -25.21
CA SER A 555 -18.43 -15.48 -25.97
C SER A 555 -17.14 -16.27 -26.10
N VAL A 556 -16.56 -16.22 -27.29
CA VAL A 556 -15.39 -16.94 -27.75
C VAL A 556 -14.18 -16.60 -26.88
N SER A 557 -14.09 -17.20 -25.69
CA SER A 557 -12.87 -17.27 -24.90
C SER A 557 -12.10 -18.46 -25.43
N THR A 558 -11.03 -18.16 -26.16
CA THR A 558 -10.07 -19.09 -26.75
C THR A 558 -9.46 -20.00 -25.67
N LYS A 559 -10.17 -21.06 -25.28
CA LYS A 559 -9.56 -22.26 -24.74
C LYS A 559 -9.34 -23.20 -25.90
N SER A 560 -8.15 -23.08 -26.49
CA SER A 560 -7.59 -24.09 -27.38
C SER A 560 -7.73 -25.48 -26.72
N PRO A 561 -8.14 -26.51 -27.48
CA PRO A 561 -8.24 -27.88 -26.98
C PRO A 561 -6.86 -28.54 -26.77
N PHE A 562 -5.76 -27.83 -27.08
CA PHE A 562 -4.39 -28.32 -26.89
C PHE A 562 -3.81 -27.87 -25.54
N ILE A 563 -3.43 -28.85 -24.72
CA ILE A 563 -2.89 -28.70 -23.36
C ILE A 563 -1.51 -27.99 -23.34
N TYR A 564 -0.83 -27.85 -24.48
CA TYR A 564 0.43 -27.12 -24.60
C TYR A 564 0.50 -26.34 -25.91
N SER A 565 0.68 -25.02 -25.82
CA SER A 565 0.97 -24.15 -26.96
C SER A 565 2.10 -23.18 -26.56
N PRO A 566 3.37 -23.45 -26.92
CA PRO A 566 4.53 -22.71 -26.41
C PRO A 566 4.68 -21.26 -26.91
N ILE A 567 3.79 -20.78 -27.79
CA ILE A 567 3.94 -19.47 -28.46
C ILE A 567 3.15 -18.35 -27.75
N ILE A 568 2.18 -18.68 -26.87
CA ILE A 568 1.39 -17.68 -26.13
C ILE A 568 2.09 -17.24 -24.81
N ALA A 569 3.14 -17.96 -24.40
CA ALA A 569 3.83 -17.72 -23.13
C ALA A 569 4.70 -16.45 -23.10
N HIS A 570 5.07 -15.87 -24.26
CA HIS A 570 5.99 -14.73 -24.30
C HIS A 570 5.35 -13.34 -24.43
N ASN A 571 4.02 -13.23 -24.59
CA ASN A 571 3.33 -11.93 -24.72
C ASN A 571 2.43 -11.57 -23.52
N ARG A 572 2.53 -12.27 -22.38
CA ARG A 572 1.76 -12.00 -21.15
C ARG A 572 2.63 -11.45 -19.99
N GLY A 573 3.73 -10.79 -20.33
CA GLY A 573 4.76 -10.40 -19.36
C GLY A 573 4.50 -9.14 -18.53
N GLU A 574 3.73 -8.15 -19.00
CA GLU A 574 3.84 -6.80 -18.39
C GLU A 574 2.55 -6.12 -17.91
N GLU A 575 1.34 -6.57 -18.26
CA GLU A 575 0.10 -5.84 -17.88
C GLU A 575 -0.73 -6.46 -16.73
N ARG A 576 -0.47 -7.70 -16.30
CA ARG A 576 -1.32 -8.38 -15.30
C ARG A 576 -1.05 -8.05 -13.83
N ASN A 577 -0.03 -7.23 -13.52
CA ASN A 577 0.41 -7.01 -12.13
C ASN A 577 -0.31 -5.88 -11.37
N ARG A 578 -1.43 -5.33 -11.87
CA ARG A 578 -2.10 -4.20 -11.20
C ARG A 578 -3.47 -4.47 -10.59
N LYS A 579 -4.23 -5.47 -11.06
CA LYS A 579 -5.63 -5.65 -10.63
C LYS A 579 -5.75 -6.79 -9.61
N ILE A 580 -6.30 -6.49 -8.44
CA ILE A 580 -6.61 -7.45 -7.38
C ILE A 580 -7.61 -8.50 -7.90
N ASP A 581 -7.49 -9.73 -7.43
CA ASP A 581 -8.23 -10.91 -7.91
C ASP A 581 -9.60 -11.13 -7.23
N PHE A 582 -9.96 -10.26 -6.28
CA PHE A 582 -11.25 -10.24 -5.61
C PHE A 582 -11.96 -8.89 -5.74
N GLN A 583 -13.22 -8.84 -5.32
CA GLN A 583 -14.10 -7.68 -5.38
C GLN A 583 -14.62 -7.34 -3.98
N TRP A 584 -14.92 -6.07 -3.76
CA TRP A 584 -15.68 -5.60 -2.59
C TRP A 584 -17.14 -5.35 -2.97
N VAL A 585 -18.01 -5.24 -1.98
CA VAL A 585 -19.45 -5.07 -2.18
C VAL A 585 -19.89 -3.77 -1.52
N GLN A 586 -20.69 -2.97 -2.23
CA GLN A 586 -21.30 -1.75 -1.70
C GLN A 586 -22.02 -2.04 -0.37
N GLY A 587 -21.77 -1.21 0.64
CA GLY A 587 -22.36 -1.33 1.97
C GLY A 587 -21.68 -2.34 2.90
N ASP A 588 -20.78 -3.20 2.40
CA ASP A 588 -19.99 -4.14 3.22
C ASP A 588 -18.77 -3.49 3.88
N VAL A 589 -18.48 -3.91 5.11
CA VAL A 589 -17.25 -3.52 5.80
C VAL A 589 -16.07 -4.20 5.11
N CYS A 590 -15.19 -3.37 4.57
CA CYS A 590 -13.99 -3.77 3.86
C CYS A 590 -12.76 -3.50 4.73
N GLU A 591 -11.76 -4.37 4.64
CA GLU A 591 -10.60 -4.34 5.52
C GLU A 591 -9.29 -4.13 4.75
N VAL A 592 -8.43 -3.27 5.29
CA VAL A 592 -7.07 -3.03 4.80
C VAL A 592 -6.09 -3.25 5.94
N GLN A 593 -5.17 -4.19 5.77
CA GLN A 593 -4.15 -4.50 6.75
C GLN A 593 -2.86 -3.73 6.46
N LEU A 594 -2.36 -3.00 7.45
CA LEU A 594 -1.06 -2.33 7.44
C LEU A 594 -0.10 -3.04 8.42
N MET A 595 1.14 -3.25 8.00
CA MET A 595 2.23 -3.63 8.89
C MET A 595 2.96 -2.36 9.34
N VAL A 596 2.73 -1.97 10.59
CA VAL A 596 3.25 -0.73 11.17
C VAL A 596 4.35 -1.02 12.19
N TYR A 597 5.27 -0.08 12.39
CA TYR A 597 6.35 -0.20 13.37
C TYR A 597 6.51 1.12 14.12
N ASN A 598 6.55 1.06 15.44
CA ASN A 598 6.87 2.20 16.30
C ASN A 598 8.39 2.26 16.55
N PRO A 599 9.12 3.27 16.02
CA PRO A 599 10.56 3.46 16.28
C PRO A 599 10.88 4.18 17.60
N MET A 600 9.87 4.55 18.40
CA MET A 600 10.06 5.31 19.64
C MET A 600 10.42 4.39 20.81
N PRO A 601 11.23 4.87 21.78
CA PRO A 601 11.63 4.11 22.97
C PRO A 601 10.53 4.07 24.05
N PHE A 602 9.28 4.35 23.68
CA PHE A 602 8.10 4.37 24.54
C PHE A 602 6.84 4.05 23.72
N GLU A 603 5.74 3.77 24.40
CA GLU A 603 4.44 3.49 23.80
C GLU A 603 3.95 4.67 22.95
N LEU A 604 3.67 4.43 21.67
CA LEU A 604 3.18 5.43 20.73
C LEU A 604 1.66 5.33 20.62
N ARG A 605 0.96 6.38 21.07
CA ARG A 605 -0.48 6.53 20.91
C ARG A 605 -0.78 7.21 19.59
N VAL A 606 -1.54 6.52 18.74
CA VAL A 606 -2.12 7.07 17.52
C VAL A 606 -3.58 7.34 17.82
N GLU A 607 -3.95 8.62 17.90
CA GLU A 607 -5.31 9.02 18.32
C GLU A 607 -6.36 8.68 17.25
N ASN A 608 -5.98 8.83 15.99
CA ASN A 608 -6.85 8.64 14.86
C ASN A 608 -6.03 8.14 13.67
N MET A 609 -6.32 6.96 13.14
CA MET A 609 -5.74 6.43 11.90
C MET A 609 -6.84 5.93 10.98
N GLY A 610 -6.90 6.44 9.75
CA GLY A 610 -7.93 6.08 8.77
C GLY A 610 -7.39 6.01 7.34
N LEU A 611 -8.17 5.44 6.43
CA LEU A 611 -7.76 5.22 5.05
C LEU A 611 -7.97 6.48 4.20
N LEU A 612 -7.01 6.76 3.31
CA LEU A 612 -7.15 7.74 2.24
C LEU A 612 -7.44 6.99 0.95
N THR A 613 -8.60 7.24 0.36
CA THR A 613 -9.07 6.54 -0.83
C THR A 613 -9.48 7.52 -1.93
N SER A 614 -9.56 7.04 -3.17
CA SER A 614 -10.11 7.78 -4.31
C SER A 614 -10.92 6.85 -5.22
N GLY A 615 -11.82 7.43 -6.02
CA GLY A 615 -12.73 6.68 -6.89
C GLY A 615 -14.16 6.69 -6.33
N VAL A 616 -14.60 5.57 -5.77
CA VAL A 616 -15.93 5.46 -5.12
C VAL A 616 -15.99 6.26 -3.83
N GLU A 617 -17.20 6.70 -3.45
CA GLU A 617 -17.44 7.26 -2.11
C GLU A 617 -17.19 6.18 -1.06
N PHE A 618 -16.31 6.45 -0.12
CA PHE A 618 -15.86 5.48 0.88
C PHE A 618 -15.85 6.12 2.27
N GLU A 619 -16.59 5.52 3.18
CA GLU A 619 -16.62 5.91 4.59
C GLU A 619 -15.52 5.16 5.34
N SER A 620 -14.38 5.81 5.57
CA SER A 620 -13.33 5.25 6.42
C SER A 620 -13.74 5.33 7.88
N LEU A 621 -13.64 4.22 8.61
CA LEU A 621 -13.88 4.14 10.06
C LEU A 621 -12.52 4.21 10.78
N PRO A 622 -12.17 5.34 11.39
CA PRO A 622 -10.83 5.50 11.93
C PRO A 622 -10.63 4.73 13.23
N ALA A 623 -9.40 4.28 13.47
CA ALA A 623 -9.00 3.51 14.64
C ALA A 623 -8.00 4.27 15.51
N ALA A 624 -8.17 4.18 16.83
CA ALA A 624 -7.15 4.58 17.80
C ALA A 624 -6.25 3.38 18.12
N LEU A 625 -4.94 3.59 18.16
CA LEU A 625 -3.94 2.53 18.31
C LEU A 625 -2.97 2.86 19.44
N SER A 626 -2.53 1.84 20.17
CA SER A 626 -1.44 1.95 21.14
C SER A 626 -0.35 0.96 20.76
N LEU A 627 0.76 1.47 20.22
CA LEU A 627 1.87 0.66 19.72
C LEU A 627 2.96 0.57 20.79
N PRO A 628 3.39 -0.63 21.22
CA PRO A 628 4.48 -0.79 22.17
C PRO A 628 5.77 -0.09 21.73
N ALA A 629 6.65 0.23 22.68
CA ALA A 629 7.98 0.75 22.38
C ALA A 629 8.73 -0.24 21.46
N GLU A 630 9.35 0.28 20.39
CA GLU A 630 10.13 -0.54 19.45
C GLU A 630 9.41 -1.81 19.00
N SER A 631 8.09 -1.72 18.74
CA SER A 631 7.13 -2.85 18.63
C SER A 631 7.46 -3.97 17.65
N GLY A 632 8.48 -3.83 16.81
CA GLY A 632 8.62 -4.60 15.57
C GLY A 632 7.43 -4.38 14.63
N LEU A 633 7.27 -5.24 13.63
CA LEU A 633 6.14 -5.18 12.70
C LEU A 633 4.85 -5.63 13.39
N TYR A 634 3.94 -4.69 13.59
CA TYR A 634 2.64 -4.87 14.23
C TYR A 634 1.52 -4.80 13.17
N PRO A 635 0.64 -5.81 13.07
CA PRO A 635 -0.47 -5.78 12.12
C PRO A 635 -1.61 -4.89 12.65
N VAL A 636 -2.03 -3.92 11.84
CA VAL A 636 -3.18 -3.04 12.10
C VAL A 636 -4.18 -3.21 10.97
N THR A 637 -5.45 -3.49 11.30
CA THR A 637 -6.53 -3.56 10.32
C THR A 637 -7.35 -2.28 10.39
N LEU A 638 -7.35 -1.50 9.33
CA LEU A 638 -8.25 -0.37 9.15
C LEU A 638 -9.46 -0.82 8.33
N VAL A 639 -10.62 -0.28 8.66
CA VAL A 639 -11.89 -0.71 8.06
C VAL A 639 -12.65 0.48 7.49
N GLY A 640 -13.52 0.21 6.51
CA GLY A 640 -14.41 1.22 5.97
C GLY A 640 -15.46 0.62 5.05
N VAL A 641 -16.44 1.44 4.66
CA VAL A 641 -17.62 1.00 3.92
C VAL A 641 -17.71 1.77 2.60
N PRO A 642 -17.68 1.10 1.43
CA PRO A 642 -17.92 1.76 0.15
C PRO A 642 -19.42 2.05 -0.02
N GLN A 643 -19.75 3.30 -0.31
CA GLN A 643 -21.11 3.81 -0.43
C GLN A 643 -21.66 3.71 -1.86
N THR A 644 -20.77 3.65 -2.86
CA THR A 644 -21.12 3.56 -4.28
C THR A 644 -20.32 2.47 -4.99
N THR A 645 -20.78 2.07 -6.19
CA THR A 645 -20.12 1.06 -7.03
C THR A 645 -19.07 1.70 -7.94
N GLY A 646 -18.06 0.93 -8.35
CA GLY A 646 -16.98 1.42 -9.22
C GLY A 646 -15.61 0.92 -8.78
N THR A 647 -14.54 1.60 -9.21
CA THR A 647 -13.17 1.24 -8.79
C THR A 647 -12.74 2.14 -7.64
N ILE A 648 -12.23 1.54 -6.56
CA ILE A 648 -11.62 2.26 -5.43
C ILE A 648 -10.12 2.03 -5.42
N ALA A 649 -9.36 3.09 -5.19
CA ALA A 649 -7.91 3.06 -4.98
C ALA A 649 -7.59 3.50 -3.55
N VAL A 650 -6.85 2.67 -2.81
CA VAL A 650 -6.29 3.02 -1.49
C VAL A 650 -4.98 3.77 -1.73
N ASN A 651 -5.02 5.10 -1.56
CA ASN A 651 -3.90 5.99 -1.85
C ASN A 651 -2.95 6.16 -0.67
N GLY A 652 -3.40 5.87 0.55
CA GLY A 652 -2.64 6.13 1.77
C GLY A 652 -3.46 5.96 3.03
N TYR A 653 -2.99 6.61 4.08
CA TYR A 653 -3.68 6.71 5.36
C TYR A 653 -3.49 8.13 5.93
N HIS A 654 -4.47 8.60 6.68
CA HIS A 654 -4.30 9.77 7.53
C HIS A 654 -4.03 9.31 8.96
N THR A 655 -3.29 10.10 9.71
CA THR A 655 -2.92 9.79 11.09
C THR A 655 -2.87 11.05 11.95
N THR A 656 -3.27 10.94 13.21
CA THR A 656 -3.06 11.96 14.25
C THR A 656 -2.16 11.40 15.34
N VAL A 657 -0.95 11.94 15.43
CA VAL A 657 0.08 11.52 16.41
C VAL A 657 0.65 12.77 17.06
N PHE A 658 0.72 12.79 18.39
CA PHE A 658 1.18 13.95 19.17
C PHE A 658 0.44 15.27 18.84
N GLY A 659 -0.84 15.19 18.46
CA GLY A 659 -1.66 16.33 18.03
C GLY A 659 -1.31 16.89 16.64
N VAL A 660 -0.55 16.14 15.82
CA VAL A 660 -0.24 16.48 14.42
C VAL A 660 -1.05 15.58 13.50
N PHE A 661 -1.94 16.17 12.70
CA PHE A 661 -2.65 15.50 11.61
C PHE A 661 -1.75 15.39 10.38
N SER A 662 -1.69 14.21 9.76
CA SER A 662 -0.83 13.95 8.60
C SER A 662 -1.51 13.04 7.59
N ASP A 663 -1.45 13.44 6.32
CA ASP A 663 -1.81 12.59 5.19
C ASP A 663 -0.55 11.90 4.63
N CYS A 664 -0.52 10.58 4.73
CA CYS A 664 0.60 9.74 4.34
C CYS A 664 0.25 8.93 3.09
N LEU A 665 0.69 9.39 1.93
CA LEU A 665 0.48 8.73 0.64
C LEU A 665 1.43 7.55 0.45
N LEU A 666 0.92 6.42 -0.07
CA LEU A 666 1.70 5.20 -0.29
C LEU A 666 2.89 5.39 -1.25
N ASP A 667 2.72 6.21 -2.29
CA ASP A 667 3.77 6.51 -3.27
C ASP A 667 5.00 7.20 -2.65
N ASN A 668 4.82 7.88 -1.51
CA ASN A 668 5.88 8.57 -0.79
C ASN A 668 6.59 7.67 0.24
N LEU A 669 6.12 6.44 0.44
CA LEU A 669 6.65 5.54 1.46
C LEU A 669 7.79 4.66 0.90
N PRO A 670 8.97 4.65 1.56
CA PRO A 670 10.12 3.93 1.04
C PRO A 670 9.89 2.41 1.12
N GLY A 671 9.95 1.75 -0.04
CA GLY A 671 9.89 0.28 -0.17
C GLY A 671 8.48 -0.31 -0.28
N ILE A 672 7.44 0.52 -0.31
CA ILE A 672 6.06 0.06 -0.56
C ILE A 672 5.80 0.06 -2.07
N LYS A 673 5.32 -1.07 -2.60
CA LYS A 673 4.84 -1.15 -3.98
C LYS A 673 3.35 -0.81 -3.98
N THR A 674 2.92 0.14 -4.81
CA THR A 674 1.50 0.50 -4.98
C THR A 674 0.74 -0.42 -5.94
N SER A 675 1.41 -1.43 -6.49
CA SER A 675 0.77 -2.52 -7.23
C SER A 675 -0.15 -3.32 -6.30
N GLY A 676 -1.46 -3.33 -6.58
CA GLY A 676 -2.46 -4.03 -5.76
C GLY A 676 -3.18 -3.17 -4.72
N SER A 677 -3.22 -1.84 -4.91
CA SER A 677 -4.03 -0.92 -4.08
C SER A 677 -5.40 -0.59 -4.66
N THR A 678 -5.79 -1.19 -5.79
CA THR A 678 -7.07 -0.92 -6.47
C THR A 678 -7.96 -2.15 -6.48
N VAL A 679 -9.21 -2.01 -6.01
CA VAL A 679 -10.23 -3.06 -5.99
C VAL A 679 -11.52 -2.57 -6.64
N GLU A 680 -12.27 -3.49 -7.24
CA GLU A 680 -13.56 -3.20 -7.85
C GLU A 680 -14.67 -3.43 -6.82
N VAL A 681 -15.53 -2.43 -6.64
CA VAL A 681 -16.71 -2.45 -5.78
C VAL A 681 -17.95 -2.71 -6.64
N ILE A 682 -18.61 -3.82 -6.37
CA ILE A 682 -19.84 -4.24 -7.04
C ILE A 682 -21.09 -3.78 -6.26
N PRO A 683 -22.30 -3.80 -6.87
CA PRO A 683 -23.53 -3.40 -6.18
C PRO A 683 -23.86 -4.26 -4.97
N ALA A 684 -24.67 -3.68 -4.09
CA ALA A 684 -25.08 -4.31 -2.83
C ALA A 684 -25.76 -5.68 -3.05
N LEU A 685 -25.47 -6.60 -2.13
CA LEU A 685 -26.03 -7.95 -2.06
C LEU A 685 -26.65 -8.21 -0.67
N PRO A 686 -27.72 -9.01 -0.58
CA PRO A 686 -28.34 -9.36 0.71
C PRO A 686 -27.35 -10.08 1.63
N ARG A 687 -27.55 -10.00 2.95
CA ARG A 687 -26.74 -10.70 3.96
C ARG A 687 -27.60 -11.67 4.74
N LEU A 688 -27.19 -12.93 4.81
CA LEU A 688 -27.92 -13.96 5.55
C LEU A 688 -27.16 -14.43 6.78
N GLN A 689 -27.91 -14.60 7.86
CA GLN A 689 -27.48 -15.30 9.07
C GLN A 689 -28.25 -16.62 9.20
N ILE A 690 -27.52 -17.70 9.48
CA ILE A 690 -28.11 -19.03 9.70
C ILE A 690 -28.19 -19.34 11.19
N SER A 691 -29.33 -19.88 11.60
CA SER A 691 -29.51 -20.57 12.88
C SER A 691 -30.24 -21.90 12.69
N THR A 692 -29.98 -22.86 13.58
CA THR A 692 -30.42 -24.26 13.44
C THR A 692 -31.05 -24.76 14.74
N SER A 693 -31.92 -25.77 14.66
CA SER A 693 -32.48 -26.45 15.85
C SER A 693 -31.51 -27.42 16.54
N LEU A 694 -30.44 -27.84 15.87
CA LEU A 694 -29.42 -28.74 16.40
C LEU A 694 -28.28 -27.98 17.11
N PRO A 695 -27.61 -28.61 18.10
CA PRO A 695 -26.48 -28.00 18.80
C PRO A 695 -25.28 -27.79 17.88
N ARG A 696 -24.46 -26.78 18.19
CA ARG A 696 -23.21 -26.51 17.46
C ARG A 696 -22.19 -27.61 17.73
N SER A 697 -21.54 -28.09 16.69
CA SER A 697 -20.46 -29.07 16.77
C SER A 697 -19.10 -28.39 16.95
N ALA A 698 -18.22 -28.99 17.77
CA ALA A 698 -16.81 -28.60 17.87
C ALA A 698 -15.96 -29.14 16.72
N HIS A 699 -16.48 -30.12 15.95
CA HIS A 699 -15.79 -30.69 14.80
C HIS A 699 -15.88 -29.74 13.61
N SER A 700 -14.76 -29.12 13.23
CA SER A 700 -14.68 -28.29 12.04
C SER A 700 -14.56 -29.15 10.79
N LEU A 701 -15.64 -29.26 10.01
CA LEU A 701 -15.61 -29.89 8.70
C LEU A 701 -14.80 -28.99 7.75
N GLN A 702 -13.72 -29.52 7.16
CA GLN A 702 -12.97 -28.82 6.11
C GLN A 702 -13.31 -29.44 4.74
N PRO A 703 -13.99 -28.72 3.85
CA PRO A 703 -14.22 -29.21 2.50
C PRO A 703 -12.89 -29.26 1.73
N SER A 704 -12.77 -30.20 0.81
CA SER A 704 -11.60 -30.35 -0.07
C SER A 704 -11.33 -29.15 -0.99
N SER A 705 -12.25 -28.17 -1.06
CA SER A 705 -12.09 -26.89 -1.78
C SER A 705 -11.41 -25.78 -0.97
N GLY A 706 -11.21 -25.96 0.35
CA GLY A 706 -10.62 -24.93 1.22
C GLY A 706 -11.57 -23.79 1.62
N ASP A 707 -12.87 -23.91 1.34
CA ASP A 707 -13.88 -22.92 1.76
C ASP A 707 -14.21 -23.07 3.26
N GLU A 708 -14.21 -21.96 4.00
CA GLU A 708 -14.58 -21.95 5.43
C GLU A 708 -16.09 -22.17 5.60
N ILE A 709 -16.47 -23.13 6.45
CA ILE A 709 -17.87 -23.42 6.79
C ILE A 709 -18.29 -22.54 7.98
N SER A 710 -19.33 -21.73 7.76
CA SER A 710 -19.79 -20.72 8.73
C SER A 710 -20.43 -21.28 10.00
N THR A 711 -21.01 -22.48 9.95
CA THR A 711 -21.69 -23.10 11.10
C THR A 711 -21.63 -24.61 10.95
N ASN A 712 -21.29 -25.32 12.03
CA ASN A 712 -21.29 -26.78 12.10
C ASN A 712 -22.28 -27.24 13.16
N VAL A 713 -23.09 -28.24 12.85
CA VAL A 713 -24.03 -28.88 13.77
C VAL A 713 -23.75 -30.37 13.86
N SER A 714 -24.04 -30.96 15.02
CA SER A 714 -23.92 -32.40 15.22
C SER A 714 -25.22 -33.02 15.71
N VAL A 715 -25.43 -34.28 15.37
CA VAL A 715 -26.55 -35.10 15.86
C VAL A 715 -26.13 -36.56 15.96
N GLN A 716 -26.63 -37.26 16.98
CA GLN A 716 -26.44 -38.69 17.20
C GLN A 716 -27.73 -39.44 16.87
N LEU A 717 -27.65 -40.36 15.91
CA LEU A 717 -28.78 -41.14 15.40
C LEU A 717 -28.45 -42.63 15.43
N TYR A 718 -29.45 -43.46 15.67
CA TYR A 718 -29.35 -44.90 15.44
C TYR A 718 -29.53 -45.22 13.95
N ASN A 719 -28.92 -46.29 13.47
CA ASN A 719 -29.10 -46.72 12.07
C ASN A 719 -30.58 -47.01 11.78
N GLY A 720 -31.15 -46.38 10.76
CA GLY A 720 -32.59 -46.43 10.44
C GLY A 720 -33.42 -45.30 11.03
N GLU A 721 -32.88 -44.50 11.95
CA GLU A 721 -33.57 -43.35 12.57
C GLU A 721 -33.68 -42.18 11.58
N THR A 722 -34.78 -41.43 11.69
CA THR A 722 -35.00 -40.18 10.94
C THR A 722 -35.18 -39.01 11.90
N GLN A 723 -34.41 -37.95 11.70
CA GLN A 723 -34.46 -36.74 12.52
C GLN A 723 -34.67 -35.50 11.65
N HIS A 724 -35.43 -34.53 12.15
CA HIS A 724 -35.66 -33.26 11.48
C HIS A 724 -34.72 -32.15 12.02
N LEU A 725 -34.07 -31.44 11.11
CA LEU A 725 -33.27 -30.24 11.34
C LEU A 725 -34.02 -29.02 10.79
N VAL A 726 -34.38 -28.08 11.66
CA VAL A 726 -35.00 -26.81 11.27
C VAL A 726 -33.90 -25.78 11.01
N VAL A 727 -33.82 -25.24 9.79
CA VAL A 727 -32.88 -24.19 9.38
C VAL A 727 -33.65 -22.87 9.25
N LYS A 728 -33.19 -21.84 9.98
CA LYS A 728 -33.72 -20.48 9.93
C LYS A 728 -32.71 -19.56 9.23
N LEU A 729 -33.16 -18.89 8.19
CA LEU A 729 -32.41 -17.94 7.37
C LEU A 729 -32.94 -16.53 7.65
N GLU A 730 -32.16 -15.70 8.34
CA GLU A 730 -32.51 -14.31 8.64
C GLU A 730 -31.80 -13.36 7.67
N ASN A 731 -32.55 -12.46 7.02
CA ASN A 731 -31.98 -11.38 6.21
C ASN A 731 -31.55 -10.23 7.12
N ILE A 732 -30.27 -10.17 7.45
CA ILE A 732 -29.67 -9.11 8.28
C ILE A 732 -29.12 -7.94 7.44
N GLY A 733 -29.29 -7.97 6.12
CA GLY A 733 -28.86 -6.93 5.20
C GLY A 733 -29.95 -5.89 4.91
N MET A 734 -29.62 -4.91 4.08
CA MET A 734 -30.56 -3.88 3.62
C MET A 734 -31.27 -4.24 2.31
N GLU A 735 -30.72 -5.18 1.55
CA GLU A 735 -31.28 -5.63 0.28
C GLU A 735 -32.26 -6.79 0.47
N PRO A 736 -33.38 -6.83 -0.26
CA PRO A 736 -34.29 -7.97 -0.24
C PRO A 736 -33.61 -9.21 -0.85
N LEU A 737 -33.88 -10.38 -0.30
CA LEU A 737 -33.42 -11.65 -0.85
C LEU A 737 -34.45 -12.19 -1.85
N GLU A 738 -34.08 -12.35 -3.12
CA GLU A 738 -35.00 -12.71 -4.20
C GLU A 738 -34.87 -14.18 -4.65
N LYS A 739 -33.65 -14.73 -4.60
CA LYS A 739 -33.36 -16.08 -5.07
C LYS A 739 -32.57 -16.86 -4.03
N LEU A 740 -32.97 -18.10 -3.76
CA LEU A 740 -32.28 -19.06 -2.90
C LEU A 740 -32.25 -20.43 -3.59
N GLU A 741 -31.05 -21.01 -3.70
CA GLU A 741 -30.82 -22.38 -4.16
C GLU A 741 -30.12 -23.12 -3.01
N VAL A 742 -30.67 -24.28 -2.59
CA VAL A 742 -30.09 -25.14 -1.56
C VAL A 742 -29.59 -26.41 -2.21
N THR A 743 -28.33 -26.77 -1.96
CA THR A 743 -27.72 -28.02 -2.44
C THR A 743 -27.05 -28.72 -1.28
N SER A 744 -26.95 -30.06 -1.31
CA SER A 744 -26.17 -30.83 -0.34
C SER A 744 -24.98 -31.48 -1.04
N LYS A 745 -23.88 -31.63 -0.30
CA LYS A 745 -22.74 -32.43 -0.70
C LYS A 745 -22.37 -33.36 0.44
N LEU A 746 -22.46 -34.66 0.20
CA LEU A 746 -21.94 -35.67 1.12
C LEU A 746 -20.40 -35.69 0.97
N LEU A 747 -19.69 -35.67 2.09
CA LEU A 747 -18.24 -35.88 2.12
C LEU A 747 -17.97 -37.38 2.02
N THR A 748 -16.86 -37.78 1.38
CA THR A 748 -16.60 -39.19 1.05
C THR A 748 -16.62 -40.09 2.28
N THR A 749 -17.63 -40.97 2.37
CA THR A 749 -17.76 -42.00 3.40
C THR A 749 -17.35 -43.36 2.82
N LYS A 750 -16.74 -44.22 3.63
CA LYS A 750 -16.46 -45.62 3.23
C LYS A 750 -17.72 -46.49 3.20
N GLU A 751 -18.79 -45.99 3.81
CA GLU A 751 -20.04 -46.71 4.02
C GLU A 751 -20.99 -46.52 2.84
N LYS A 752 -21.63 -47.62 2.43
CA LYS A 752 -22.71 -47.60 1.43
C LYS A 752 -23.99 -47.10 2.12
N LEU A 753 -24.51 -45.97 1.63
CA LEU A 753 -25.80 -45.42 2.04
C LEU A 753 -26.90 -45.97 1.12
N TYR A 754 -28.05 -46.27 1.70
CA TYR A 754 -29.24 -46.71 0.96
C TYR A 754 -30.29 -45.61 1.02
N GLY A 755 -30.72 -45.09 -0.14
CA GLY A 755 -31.67 -43.97 -0.24
C GLY A 755 -31.08 -42.59 0.08
N ASP A 756 -31.95 -41.57 0.15
CA ASP A 756 -31.56 -40.18 0.36
C ASP A 756 -31.19 -39.88 1.82
N PHE A 757 -29.92 -39.55 2.07
CA PHE A 757 -29.43 -39.18 3.40
C PHE A 757 -30.03 -37.85 3.91
N LEU A 758 -30.17 -36.87 3.01
CA LEU A 758 -30.77 -35.56 3.29
C LEU A 758 -31.86 -35.26 2.28
N SER A 759 -33.05 -34.92 2.77
CA SER A 759 -34.18 -34.48 1.93
C SER A 759 -34.86 -33.24 2.51
N TRP A 760 -35.36 -32.35 1.65
CA TRP A 760 -36.07 -31.14 2.06
C TRP A 760 -37.06 -30.70 0.97
N LYS A 761 -38.06 -29.90 1.34
CA LYS A 761 -38.97 -29.21 0.42
C LYS A 761 -38.81 -27.71 0.60
N LEU A 762 -38.58 -26.98 -0.51
CA LEU A 762 -38.31 -25.53 -0.46
C LEU A 762 -39.51 -24.67 -0.89
N GLU A 763 -40.61 -25.29 -1.36
CA GLU A 763 -41.78 -24.58 -1.92
C GLU A 763 -42.40 -23.57 -0.94
N GLU A 764 -42.68 -24.00 0.29
CA GLU A 764 -43.24 -23.15 1.35
C GLU A 764 -42.29 -22.03 1.80
N THR A 765 -40.98 -22.26 1.67
CA THR A 765 -39.93 -21.30 2.02
C THR A 765 -39.77 -20.27 0.93
N LEU A 766 -39.75 -20.69 -0.34
CA LEU A 766 -39.68 -19.80 -1.51
C LEU A 766 -40.94 -18.95 -1.65
N ALA A 767 -42.10 -19.39 -1.15
CA ALA A 767 -43.32 -18.59 -1.10
C ALA A 767 -43.18 -17.32 -0.23
N GLN A 768 -42.17 -17.25 0.65
CA GLN A 768 -41.88 -16.10 1.50
C GLN A 768 -40.98 -15.06 0.81
N PHE A 769 -40.57 -15.31 -0.45
CA PHE A 769 -39.64 -14.47 -1.19
C PHE A 769 -40.39 -13.47 -2.08
N PRO A 770 -39.89 -12.24 -2.25
CA PRO A 770 -38.60 -11.74 -1.75
C PRO A 770 -38.59 -11.47 -0.24
N LEU A 771 -37.61 -12.06 0.46
CA LEU A 771 -37.48 -11.97 1.91
C LEU A 771 -36.88 -10.60 2.28
N GLN A 772 -37.72 -9.74 2.85
CA GLN A 772 -37.37 -8.36 3.20
C GLN A 772 -36.32 -8.30 4.34
N PRO A 773 -35.56 -7.18 4.46
CA PRO A 773 -34.68 -6.91 5.59
C PRO A 773 -35.35 -7.17 6.96
N GLY A 774 -34.63 -7.87 7.84
CA GLY A 774 -35.08 -8.24 9.20
C GLY A 774 -36.12 -9.37 9.25
N LYS A 775 -36.46 -10.01 8.12
CA LYS A 775 -37.38 -11.17 8.10
C LYS A 775 -36.62 -12.50 8.08
N VAL A 776 -37.28 -13.54 8.57
CA VAL A 776 -36.73 -14.89 8.73
C VAL A 776 -37.53 -15.87 7.88
N ALA A 777 -36.86 -16.63 7.02
CA ALA A 777 -37.42 -17.78 6.32
C ALA A 777 -36.98 -19.08 7.03
N THR A 778 -37.87 -20.06 7.15
CA THR A 778 -37.57 -21.34 7.81
C THR A 778 -37.90 -22.51 6.89
N PHE A 779 -37.08 -23.55 6.93
CA PHE A 779 -37.39 -24.82 6.27
C PHE A 779 -36.77 -26.00 7.02
N THR A 780 -37.31 -27.19 6.79
CA THR A 780 -36.96 -28.41 7.52
C THR A 780 -36.20 -29.37 6.60
N VAL A 781 -35.01 -29.77 7.04
CA VAL A 781 -34.20 -30.83 6.43
C VAL A 781 -34.45 -32.12 7.20
N SER A 782 -34.86 -33.18 6.51
CA SER A 782 -34.98 -34.53 7.07
C SER A 782 -33.65 -35.25 6.88
N ILE A 783 -33.05 -35.67 7.99
CA ILE A 783 -31.82 -36.45 8.07
C ILE A 783 -32.24 -37.89 8.31
N LYS A 784 -32.05 -38.77 7.31
CA LYS A 784 -32.37 -40.20 7.43
C LYS A 784 -31.10 -41.01 7.29
N VAL A 785 -30.74 -41.74 8.34
CA VAL A 785 -29.57 -42.61 8.32
C VAL A 785 -30.01 -44.01 7.96
N LYS A 786 -29.55 -44.55 6.83
CA LYS A 786 -29.83 -45.92 6.41
C LYS A 786 -28.55 -46.54 5.86
N LEU A 787 -27.73 -47.04 6.77
CA LEU A 787 -26.53 -47.82 6.49
C LEU A 787 -26.88 -49.30 6.30
N ASP A 788 -25.89 -50.10 5.90
CA ASP A 788 -26.05 -51.54 5.81
C ASP A 788 -26.37 -52.16 7.19
N PHE A 789 -27.47 -52.92 7.26
CA PHE A 789 -27.90 -53.68 8.44
C PHE A 789 -27.32 -55.11 8.44
N SER A 790 -26.47 -55.46 7.48
CA SER A 790 -25.76 -56.74 7.48
C SER A 790 -24.62 -56.78 8.50
N CYS A 791 -24.44 -57.92 9.16
CA CYS A 791 -23.31 -58.13 10.07
C CYS A 791 -22.04 -58.46 9.27
N GLN A 792 -20.97 -57.67 9.42
CA GLN A 792 -19.65 -58.01 8.85
C GLN A 792 -18.99 -59.15 9.65
N GLU A 793 -18.38 -60.12 8.95
CA GLU A 793 -17.83 -61.38 9.51
C GLU A 793 -16.90 -61.21 10.73
N ASN A 794 -16.27 -60.05 10.91
CA ASN A 794 -15.37 -59.78 12.05
C ASN A 794 -16.08 -59.70 13.41
N LEU A 795 -17.38 -59.41 13.47
CA LEU A 795 -18.16 -59.32 14.72
C LEU A 795 -18.57 -60.70 15.27
N LEU A 796 -18.56 -61.75 14.44
CA LEU A 796 -18.99 -63.10 14.82
C LEU A 796 -17.88 -63.93 15.49
N GLN A 797 -16.64 -63.45 15.49
CA GLN A 797 -15.50 -64.22 15.97
C GLN A 797 -15.41 -64.27 17.52
N ASP A 798 -16.03 -63.30 18.20
CA ASP A 798 -16.05 -63.21 19.67
C ASP A 798 -17.28 -63.88 20.31
N LEU A 799 -18.27 -64.30 19.53
CA LEU A 799 -19.46 -65.03 20.03
C LEU A 799 -19.26 -66.56 20.07
N SER A 800 -18.14 -67.07 19.56
CA SER A 800 -17.85 -68.51 19.50
C SER A 800 -17.05 -69.08 20.69
N ASP A 801 -16.66 -68.25 21.66
CA ASP A 801 -15.97 -68.71 22.87
C ASP A 801 -16.89 -68.63 24.09
N ASP A 802 -17.87 -69.55 24.14
CA ASP A 802 -18.28 -70.10 25.43
C ASP A 802 -18.56 -71.60 25.29
N SER A 803 -17.77 -72.35 26.04
CA SER A 803 -17.64 -73.79 26.04
C SER A 803 -18.94 -74.53 26.38
N ILE A 804 -19.30 -75.54 25.59
CA ILE A 804 -19.50 -76.96 25.97
C ILE A 804 -20.12 -77.68 24.77
N SER A 805 -19.36 -78.53 24.06
CA SER A 805 -19.90 -79.78 23.52
C SER A 805 -18.78 -80.74 23.10
N VAL A 806 -19.10 -82.01 23.32
CA VAL A 806 -18.24 -83.19 23.32
C VAL A 806 -18.12 -83.77 21.92
N SER A 807 -16.87 -84.05 21.50
CA SER A 807 -16.35 -85.02 20.52
C SER A 807 -17.10 -85.32 19.20
N GLY A 808 -16.36 -85.24 18.07
CA GLY A 808 -16.49 -86.21 16.97
C GLY A 808 -16.41 -85.66 15.53
N PHE A 809 -15.21 -85.59 14.95
CA PHE A 809 -14.92 -85.46 13.51
C PHE A 809 -15.40 -86.69 12.67
N PRO A 810 -15.23 -86.76 11.31
CA PRO A 810 -15.33 -85.78 10.20
C PRO A 810 -16.07 -86.33 8.94
N LEU A 811 -16.27 -85.52 7.89
CA LEU A 811 -15.98 -85.87 6.47
C LEU A 811 -16.11 -84.66 5.52
N CYS A 812 -15.07 -84.45 4.71
CA CYS A 812 -14.81 -83.38 3.72
C CYS A 812 -15.66 -83.45 2.43
N SER A 813 -15.69 -82.37 1.63
CA SER A 813 -15.07 -82.28 0.28
C SER A 813 -15.13 -80.82 -0.32
N PRO A 814 -14.42 -80.47 -1.44
CA PRO A 814 -13.38 -79.43 -1.45
C PRO A 814 -13.51 -78.38 -2.59
N PHE A 815 -12.44 -77.59 -2.83
CA PHE A 815 -12.20 -76.51 -3.84
C PHE A 815 -12.68 -75.11 -3.42
N ARG A 816 -11.91 -74.02 -3.53
CA ARG A 816 -10.79 -73.66 -4.42
C ARG A 816 -9.90 -72.61 -3.71
N GLN A 817 -8.59 -72.76 -3.84
CA GLN A 817 -7.57 -71.77 -3.45
C GLN A 817 -7.70 -70.49 -4.28
N VAL A 818 -7.56 -69.30 -3.66
CA VAL A 818 -7.01 -68.10 -4.31
C VAL A 818 -6.19 -67.27 -3.31
N VAL A 819 -4.87 -67.34 -3.50
CA VAL A 819 -3.82 -66.30 -3.42
C VAL A 819 -4.13 -65.00 -2.66
N ARG A 820 -3.38 -64.77 -1.57
CA ARG A 820 -3.16 -63.46 -0.92
C ARG A 820 -2.18 -62.58 -1.73
N PRO A 821 -2.45 -61.29 -1.97
CA PRO A 821 -1.41 -60.33 -2.32
C PRO A 821 -0.72 -59.80 -1.04
N ARG A 822 0.62 -59.74 -1.07
CA ARG A 822 1.46 -59.10 -0.06
C ARG A 822 1.29 -57.58 -0.09
N VAL A 823 1.16 -56.97 1.08
CA VAL A 823 1.23 -55.52 1.30
C VAL A 823 2.68 -55.15 1.57
N GLU A 824 3.25 -54.27 0.74
CA GLU A 824 4.51 -53.58 1.02
C GLU A 824 4.27 -52.41 1.98
N SER A 825 5.16 -52.30 2.96
CA SER A 825 5.16 -51.37 4.06
C SER A 825 5.79 -50.03 3.71
N LYS A 826 5.20 -48.93 4.21
CA LYS A 826 5.96 -47.74 4.64
C LYS A 826 5.36 -47.18 5.94
N PRO A 827 6.20 -46.74 6.90
CA PRO A 827 5.77 -46.41 8.24
C PRO A 827 5.44 -44.92 8.40
N VAL A 828 4.41 -44.61 9.19
CA VAL A 828 4.22 -43.29 9.81
C VAL A 828 3.79 -43.52 11.27
N ASN A 829 4.37 -42.72 12.16
CA ASN A 829 4.38 -42.80 13.62
C ASN A 829 2.99 -42.94 14.31
N PRO A 830 2.94 -43.53 15.52
CA PRO A 830 1.71 -43.72 16.28
C PRO A 830 1.26 -42.42 16.97
N ALA A 831 -0.05 -42.16 16.99
CA ALA A 831 -0.66 -41.25 17.94
C ALA A 831 -1.03 -42.02 19.22
N GLU A 832 -0.73 -41.42 20.36
CA GLU A 832 -0.99 -41.94 21.70
C GLU A 832 -2.50 -42.07 21.99
N GLY A 833 -2.87 -43.15 22.67
CA GLY A 833 -4.08 -43.23 23.49
C GLY A 833 -5.26 -44.00 22.90
N SER A 834 -5.20 -45.33 22.90
CA SER A 834 -6.41 -46.16 22.88
C SER A 834 -6.26 -47.30 23.89
N ARG A 835 -7.04 -47.24 24.97
CA ARG A 835 -7.23 -48.34 25.92
C ARG A 835 -7.97 -49.49 25.21
N PRO A 836 -7.67 -50.77 25.52
CA PRO A 836 -8.40 -51.89 24.94
C PRO A 836 -9.75 -52.03 25.68
N GLY A 837 -10.87 -51.76 24.99
CA GLY A 837 -12.21 -51.90 25.57
C GLY A 837 -13.40 -51.38 24.76
N ASP A 838 -13.23 -50.57 23.71
CA ASP A 838 -14.37 -50.00 22.96
C ASP A 838 -14.92 -50.97 21.89
N LEU A 839 -15.84 -51.83 22.32
CA LEU A 839 -16.72 -52.65 21.47
C LEU A 839 -17.94 -51.81 21.05
N GLY A 840 -17.81 -51.07 19.96
CA GLY A 840 -18.92 -50.33 19.33
C GLY A 840 -18.39 -49.34 18.30
N HIS A 841 -18.20 -49.75 17.05
CA HIS A 841 -17.80 -48.83 15.98
C HIS A 841 -18.93 -47.86 15.63
N VAL A 842 -19.02 -46.74 16.36
CA VAL A 842 -19.81 -45.57 15.95
C VAL A 842 -19.29 -45.12 14.59
N LYS A 843 -20.17 -45.10 13.59
CA LYS A 843 -19.83 -44.65 12.23
C LYS A 843 -20.14 -43.16 12.11
N THR A 844 -19.39 -42.44 11.29
CA THR A 844 -19.60 -41.00 11.07
C THR A 844 -20.00 -40.72 9.63
N LEU A 845 -21.04 -39.90 9.47
CA LEU A 845 -21.49 -39.36 8.19
C LEU A 845 -21.40 -37.84 8.22
N GLU A 846 -20.83 -37.25 7.17
CA GLU A 846 -20.62 -35.81 7.11
C GLU A 846 -21.18 -35.25 5.81
N ALA A 847 -21.96 -34.17 5.92
CA ALA A 847 -22.53 -33.48 4.78
C ALA A 847 -22.44 -31.97 4.95
N ILE A 848 -22.43 -31.25 3.81
CA ILE A 848 -22.43 -29.80 3.77
C ILE A 848 -23.65 -29.35 2.97
N LEU A 849 -24.51 -28.56 3.62
CA LEU A 849 -25.61 -27.84 2.96
C LEU A 849 -25.08 -26.48 2.47
N ASN A 850 -25.19 -26.22 1.19
CA ASN A 850 -24.77 -24.97 0.56
C ASN A 850 -26.00 -24.16 0.14
N PHE A 851 -26.03 -22.91 0.58
CA PHE A 851 -27.06 -21.92 0.34
C PHE A 851 -26.51 -20.89 -0.63
N LYS A 852 -26.94 -20.96 -1.88
CA LYS A 852 -26.61 -19.97 -2.90
C LYS A 852 -27.75 -18.97 -3.00
N TYR A 853 -27.44 -17.68 -2.81
CA TYR A 853 -28.48 -16.68 -2.61
C TYR A 853 -28.14 -15.33 -3.25
N SER A 854 -29.15 -14.61 -3.74
CA SER A 854 -29.00 -13.29 -4.38
C SER A 854 -30.28 -12.46 -4.29
N GLY A 855 -30.14 -11.15 -4.41
CA GLY A 855 -31.26 -10.20 -4.54
C GLY A 855 -30.76 -8.78 -4.71
N GLY A 856 -31.66 -7.82 -4.97
CA GLY A 856 -31.33 -6.41 -5.11
C GLY A 856 -30.45 -6.09 -6.33
N PRO A 857 -29.75 -4.94 -6.34
CA PRO A 857 -28.93 -4.49 -7.46
C PRO A 857 -27.84 -5.49 -7.88
N GLY A 858 -27.21 -6.17 -6.92
CA GLY A 858 -26.18 -7.17 -7.21
C GLY A 858 -26.73 -8.38 -7.98
N HIS A 859 -28.01 -8.76 -7.76
CA HIS A 859 -28.66 -9.82 -8.53
C HIS A 859 -28.84 -9.46 -10.00
N ILE A 860 -29.22 -8.21 -10.28
CA ILE A 860 -29.42 -7.69 -11.65
C ILE A 860 -28.11 -7.76 -12.45
N GLU A 861 -26.98 -7.49 -11.81
CA GLU A 861 -25.65 -7.63 -12.42
C GLU A 861 -25.10 -9.07 -12.45
N GLY A 862 -25.90 -10.03 -11.98
CA GLY A 862 -25.58 -11.46 -12.02
C GLY A 862 -24.64 -11.92 -10.91
N TYR A 863 -24.61 -11.25 -9.75
CA TYR A 863 -23.86 -11.69 -8.58
C TYR A 863 -24.73 -12.44 -7.56
N TYR A 864 -24.10 -13.33 -6.81
CA TYR A 864 -24.69 -14.09 -5.71
C TYR A 864 -23.68 -14.32 -4.59
N ARG A 865 -24.14 -14.73 -3.42
CA ARG A 865 -23.32 -15.18 -2.29
C ARG A 865 -23.58 -16.65 -1.99
N ASN A 866 -22.60 -17.28 -1.36
CA ASN A 866 -22.73 -18.63 -0.83
C ASN A 866 -22.56 -18.63 0.67
N LEU A 867 -23.30 -19.51 1.34
CA LEU A 867 -23.12 -19.80 2.73
C LEU A 867 -23.23 -21.32 2.93
N SER A 868 -22.50 -21.87 3.89
CA SER A 868 -22.41 -23.33 4.09
C SER A 868 -22.68 -23.70 5.55
N LEU A 869 -23.48 -24.74 5.73
CA LEU A 869 -23.79 -25.39 7.01
C LEU A 869 -23.24 -26.82 6.99
N GLY A 870 -22.29 -27.10 7.85
CA GLY A 870 -21.75 -28.44 8.06
C GLY A 870 -22.63 -29.26 8.99
N LEU A 871 -22.90 -30.50 8.62
CA LEU A 871 -23.66 -31.46 9.39
C LEU A 871 -22.79 -32.69 9.66
N HIS A 872 -22.55 -32.97 10.94
CA HIS A 872 -21.86 -34.16 11.41
C HIS A 872 -22.87 -35.10 12.09
N VAL A 873 -23.00 -36.32 11.57
CA VAL A 873 -23.94 -37.32 12.09
C VAL A 873 -23.15 -38.51 12.62
N GLU A 874 -23.25 -38.73 13.92
CA GLU A 874 -22.75 -39.94 14.56
C GLU A 874 -23.84 -41.00 14.50
N VAL A 875 -23.49 -42.16 13.95
CA VAL A 875 -24.41 -43.27 13.71
C VAL A 875 -24.07 -44.42 14.65
N GLU A 876 -24.98 -44.68 15.58
CA GLU A 876 -24.95 -45.87 16.42
C GLU A 876 -25.65 -47.04 15.73
N PRO A 877 -25.15 -48.28 15.90
CA PRO A 877 -25.83 -49.45 15.37
C PRO A 877 -27.15 -49.68 16.13
N SER A 878 -28.20 -50.09 15.42
CA SER A 878 -29.53 -50.37 15.99
C SER A 878 -29.79 -51.87 16.04
N VAL A 879 -30.25 -52.44 14.92
CA VAL A 879 -30.42 -53.86 14.69
C VAL A 879 -29.44 -54.33 13.61
N PHE A 880 -28.99 -55.58 13.71
CA PHE A 880 -28.31 -56.26 12.62
C PHE A 880 -29.08 -57.50 12.21
N PHE A 881 -29.00 -57.84 10.94
CA PHE A 881 -29.43 -59.14 10.45
C PHE A 881 -28.20 -60.00 10.22
N THR A 882 -28.06 -61.08 11.00
CA THR A 882 -26.88 -61.94 10.96
C THR A 882 -26.99 -63.01 9.89
N ARG A 883 -28.21 -63.48 9.60
CA ARG A 883 -28.52 -64.46 8.53
C ARG A 883 -29.87 -64.18 7.89
N VAL A 884 -29.95 -64.50 6.60
CA VAL A 884 -31.19 -64.47 5.80
C VAL A 884 -31.37 -65.80 5.09
N SER A 885 -32.56 -66.38 5.18
CA SER A 885 -32.93 -67.59 4.44
C SER A 885 -34.42 -67.61 4.12
N THR A 886 -34.84 -68.47 3.19
CA THR A 886 -36.23 -68.58 2.75
C THR A 886 -36.74 -70.00 2.93
N LEU A 887 -37.93 -70.17 3.51
CA LEU A 887 -38.65 -71.43 3.56
C LEU A 887 -39.89 -71.40 2.65
N PRO A 888 -40.21 -72.50 1.93
CA PRO A 888 -41.43 -72.57 1.14
C PRO A 888 -42.67 -72.50 2.04
N ALA A 889 -43.71 -71.78 1.60
CA ALA A 889 -45.02 -71.79 2.25
C ALA A 889 -45.94 -72.86 1.64
N THR A 890 -47.15 -73.01 2.19
CA THR A 890 -48.20 -73.92 1.69
C THR A 890 -48.70 -73.58 0.28
N SER A 891 -48.49 -72.33 -0.16
CA SER A 891 -48.78 -71.82 -1.50
C SER A 891 -47.49 -71.58 -2.28
N ALA A 892 -47.46 -71.97 -3.56
CA ALA A 892 -46.32 -71.71 -4.45
C ALA A 892 -46.07 -70.20 -4.70
N ARG A 893 -47.04 -69.35 -4.34
CA ARG A 893 -46.98 -67.88 -4.45
C ARG A 893 -46.46 -67.20 -3.19
N GLN A 894 -46.19 -67.95 -2.12
CA GLN A 894 -45.75 -67.42 -0.84
C GLN A 894 -44.49 -68.14 -0.34
N CYS A 895 -43.72 -67.46 0.49
CA CYS A 895 -42.61 -68.05 1.24
C CYS A 895 -42.44 -67.35 2.59
N HIS A 896 -41.80 -68.01 3.54
CA HIS A 896 -41.40 -67.40 4.80
C HIS A 896 -39.95 -66.91 4.65
N LEU A 897 -39.74 -65.61 4.81
CA LEU A 897 -38.42 -65.00 4.92
C LEU A 897 -37.97 -65.08 6.39
N LEU A 898 -36.92 -65.83 6.65
CA LEU A 898 -36.32 -65.98 7.97
C LEU A 898 -35.16 -65.00 8.11
N LEU A 899 -35.26 -64.10 9.07
CA LEU A 899 -34.26 -63.10 9.42
C LEU A 899 -33.76 -63.38 10.85
N ASP A 900 -32.47 -63.62 11.03
CA ASP A 900 -31.88 -63.69 12.37
C ASP A 900 -31.55 -62.26 12.81
N VAL A 901 -32.36 -61.70 13.70
CA VAL A 901 -32.35 -60.30 14.14
C VAL A 901 -31.58 -60.18 15.44
N PHE A 902 -30.50 -59.40 15.43
CA PHE A 902 -29.63 -59.13 16.57
C PHE A 902 -29.82 -57.70 17.06
N ASN A 903 -30.02 -57.51 18.37
CA ASN A 903 -30.06 -56.20 19.00
C ASN A 903 -28.65 -55.74 19.36
N SER A 904 -28.14 -54.74 18.65
CA SER A 904 -26.81 -54.15 18.89
C SER A 904 -26.81 -52.96 19.86
N THR A 905 -27.96 -52.63 20.45
CA THR A 905 -28.09 -51.56 21.44
C THR A 905 -27.95 -52.11 22.86
N GLU A 906 -27.64 -51.24 23.82
CA GLU A 906 -27.66 -51.56 25.26
C GLU A 906 -29.08 -51.52 25.85
N HIS A 907 -30.10 -51.30 25.03
CA HIS A 907 -31.49 -51.12 25.45
C HIS A 907 -32.37 -52.25 24.94
N GLU A 908 -33.51 -52.45 25.59
CA GLU A 908 -34.58 -53.30 25.05
C GLU A 908 -35.11 -52.67 23.76
N LEU A 909 -35.16 -53.47 22.71
CA LEU A 909 -35.54 -53.05 21.37
C LEU A 909 -36.65 -53.97 20.85
N THR A 910 -37.73 -53.38 20.35
CA THR A 910 -38.82 -54.12 19.70
C THR A 910 -38.70 -54.00 18.20
N VAL A 911 -38.83 -55.11 17.48
CA VAL A 911 -38.85 -55.18 16.02
C VAL A 911 -40.21 -55.66 15.55
N SER A 912 -40.82 -54.93 14.63
CA SER A 912 -42.09 -55.29 14.01
C SER A 912 -41.94 -55.31 12.50
N ALA A 913 -42.69 -56.19 11.84
CA ALA A 913 -42.82 -56.25 10.39
C ALA A 913 -44.30 -56.25 10.02
N ARG A 914 -44.63 -55.89 8.78
CA ARG A 914 -46.03 -55.82 8.33
C ARG A 914 -46.73 -57.16 8.60
N SER A 915 -47.85 -57.11 9.34
CA SER A 915 -48.71 -58.26 9.67
C SER A 915 -48.09 -59.39 10.51
N ASN A 916 -47.02 -59.12 11.28
CA ASN A 916 -46.41 -60.06 12.24
C ASN A 916 -46.55 -59.58 13.69
N GLU A 917 -46.41 -60.50 14.66
CA GLU A 917 -46.28 -60.16 16.08
C GLU A 917 -44.96 -59.42 16.36
N GLU A 918 -44.97 -58.50 17.34
CA GLU A 918 -43.77 -57.75 17.73
C GLU A 918 -42.74 -58.66 18.40
N LEU A 919 -41.49 -58.59 17.94
CA LEU A 919 -40.35 -59.31 18.49
C LEU A 919 -39.63 -58.40 19.49
N VAL A 920 -39.62 -58.76 20.77
CA VAL A 920 -38.89 -58.04 21.82
C VAL A 920 -37.51 -58.67 21.99
N LEU A 921 -36.44 -57.86 21.93
CA LEU A 921 -35.05 -58.29 22.07
C LEU A 921 -34.35 -57.52 23.20
N HIS A 922 -33.70 -58.24 24.12
CA HIS A 922 -32.80 -57.65 25.09
C HIS A 922 -31.45 -57.29 24.47
N ALA A 923 -30.62 -56.51 25.19
CA ALA A 923 -29.31 -56.08 24.71
C ALA A 923 -28.43 -57.28 24.35
N GLY A 924 -27.85 -57.28 23.14
CA GLY A 924 -27.00 -58.37 22.65
C GLY A 924 -27.75 -59.67 22.29
N GLU A 925 -29.08 -59.67 22.30
CA GLU A 925 -29.88 -60.86 21.98
C GLU A 925 -30.07 -61.03 20.46
N CYS A 926 -30.01 -62.28 19.97
CA CYS A 926 -30.31 -62.64 18.59
C CYS A 926 -31.50 -63.62 18.54
N GLN A 927 -32.61 -63.25 17.89
CA GLN A 927 -33.73 -64.16 17.66
C GLN A 927 -34.15 -64.22 16.19
N ARG A 928 -34.72 -65.35 15.77
CA ARG A 928 -35.19 -65.55 14.40
C ARG A 928 -36.61 -65.02 14.22
N MET A 929 -36.76 -64.04 13.33
CA MET A 929 -38.05 -63.54 12.86
C MET A 929 -38.44 -64.23 11.55
N ALA A 930 -39.65 -64.79 11.48
CA ALA A 930 -40.19 -65.40 10.25
C ALA A 930 -41.30 -64.52 9.68
N ILE A 931 -41.08 -63.90 8.51
CA ILE A 931 -42.07 -63.04 7.85
C ILE A 931 -42.66 -63.80 6.66
N GLN A 932 -43.98 -64.00 6.65
CA GLN A 932 -44.66 -64.54 5.48
C GLN A 932 -44.77 -63.45 4.39
N VAL A 933 -44.20 -63.71 3.23
CA VAL A 933 -44.21 -62.78 2.09
C VAL A 933 -44.78 -63.42 0.84
N ASP A 934 -45.53 -62.62 0.09
CA ASP A 934 -45.87 -62.96 -1.29
C ASP A 934 -44.62 -62.88 -2.15
N LYS A 935 -44.43 -63.86 -3.02
CA LYS A 935 -43.34 -63.84 -4.00
C LYS A 935 -43.52 -62.67 -4.97
N PHE A 936 -42.43 -61.99 -5.27
CA PHE A 936 -42.40 -60.74 -6.02
C PHE A 936 -42.32 -60.98 -7.53
N ASN A 937 -43.01 -60.14 -8.30
CA ASN A 937 -42.88 -60.15 -9.76
C ASN A 937 -41.85 -59.12 -10.21
N PHE A 938 -40.57 -59.50 -10.25
CA PHE A 938 -39.50 -58.60 -10.67
C PHE A 938 -39.44 -58.35 -12.19
N GLU A 939 -40.30 -58.99 -12.99
CA GLU A 939 -40.33 -58.83 -14.45
C GLU A 939 -41.19 -57.63 -14.92
N SER A 940 -41.92 -56.96 -14.01
CA SER A 940 -42.78 -55.81 -14.33
C SER A 940 -42.09 -54.44 -14.26
N PHE A 941 -40.81 -54.38 -13.89
CA PHE A 941 -40.07 -53.11 -13.90
C PHE A 941 -39.86 -52.64 -15.35
N PRO A 942 -40.35 -51.46 -15.74
CA PRO A 942 -40.20 -50.98 -17.10
C PRO A 942 -38.72 -50.84 -17.47
N GLU A 943 -38.36 -51.22 -18.71
CA GLU A 943 -37.19 -50.64 -19.37
C GLU A 943 -37.44 -49.12 -19.39
N SER A 944 -36.63 -48.36 -18.67
CA SER A 944 -36.87 -46.96 -18.34
C SER A 944 -37.30 -46.11 -19.56
N PRO A 945 -38.42 -45.37 -19.51
CA PRO A 945 -38.68 -44.30 -20.44
C PRO A 945 -38.13 -42.99 -19.86
N GLY A 946 -37.00 -42.47 -20.37
CA GLY A 946 -36.55 -41.11 -20.04
C GLY A 946 -35.07 -40.82 -20.28
N GLU A 947 -34.77 -40.08 -21.36
CA GLU A 947 -33.64 -39.15 -21.54
C GLU A 947 -32.25 -39.49 -20.94
N LYS A 948 -31.74 -40.71 -21.10
CA LYS A 948 -30.28 -40.95 -21.12
C LYS A 948 -29.91 -41.78 -22.34
N GLY A 949 -29.35 -41.11 -23.34
CA GLY A 949 -28.99 -41.72 -24.62
C GLY A 949 -27.93 -42.81 -24.52
N GLN A 950 -28.13 -43.89 -25.28
CA GLN A 950 -27.21 -44.86 -25.92
C GLN A 950 -25.85 -45.28 -25.28
N PHE A 951 -25.45 -44.86 -24.08
CA PHE A 951 -24.17 -45.21 -23.44
C PHE A 951 -24.25 -45.44 -21.91
N ALA A 952 -25.32 -46.08 -21.41
CA ALA A 952 -25.35 -46.52 -20.01
C ALA A 952 -24.48 -47.78 -19.81
N ASN A 953 -23.62 -47.77 -18.79
CA ASN A 953 -22.78 -48.91 -18.41
C ASN A 953 -23.66 -50.09 -17.95
N PRO A 954 -23.52 -51.31 -18.51
CA PRO A 954 -24.34 -52.46 -18.14
C PRO A 954 -24.29 -52.82 -16.64
N LYS A 955 -23.19 -52.49 -15.95
CA LYS A 955 -23.04 -52.70 -14.50
C LYS A 955 -23.89 -51.74 -13.67
N GLU A 956 -23.89 -50.46 -14.02
CA GLU A 956 -24.66 -49.43 -13.31
C GLU A 956 -26.17 -49.68 -13.44
N LEU A 957 -26.60 -50.14 -14.62
CA LEU A 957 -28.02 -50.48 -14.85
C LEU A 957 -28.47 -51.71 -14.05
N GLU A 958 -27.60 -52.69 -13.81
CA GLU A 958 -27.93 -53.86 -12.98
C GLU A 958 -27.89 -53.53 -11.49
N GLU A 959 -26.99 -52.64 -11.05
CA GLU A 959 -27.00 -52.09 -9.69
C GLU A 959 -28.28 -51.29 -9.41
N GLU A 960 -28.71 -50.43 -10.35
CA GLU A 960 -29.97 -49.68 -10.26
C GLU A 960 -31.20 -50.60 -10.19
N ARG A 961 -31.20 -51.70 -10.95
CA ARG A 961 -32.26 -52.74 -10.86
C ARG A 961 -32.24 -53.46 -9.52
N GLN A 962 -31.07 -53.81 -9.01
CA GLN A 962 -30.94 -54.51 -7.73
C GLN A 962 -31.38 -53.59 -6.57
N GLU A 963 -31.07 -52.30 -6.64
CA GLU A 963 -31.55 -51.29 -5.69
C GLU A 963 -33.07 -51.11 -5.77
N ALA A 964 -33.65 -51.00 -6.97
CA ALA A 964 -35.10 -50.91 -7.16
C ALA A 964 -35.85 -52.14 -6.63
N ARG A 965 -35.31 -53.35 -6.85
CA ARG A 965 -35.85 -54.61 -6.28
C ARG A 965 -35.75 -54.61 -4.75
N GLY A 966 -34.60 -54.19 -4.22
CA GLY A 966 -34.37 -54.06 -2.78
C GLY A 966 -35.36 -53.11 -2.11
N LEU A 967 -35.61 -51.94 -2.71
CA LEU A 967 -36.58 -50.95 -2.25
C LEU A 967 -38.02 -51.51 -2.24
N GLU A 968 -38.44 -52.23 -3.30
CA GLU A 968 -39.78 -52.84 -3.34
C GLU A 968 -39.94 -53.89 -2.23
N ILE A 969 -38.91 -54.72 -2.01
CA ILE A 969 -38.90 -55.72 -0.94
C ILE A 969 -38.97 -55.04 0.43
N ASN A 970 -38.14 -54.02 0.66
CA ASN A 970 -38.13 -53.30 1.94
C ASN A 970 -39.49 -52.66 2.24
N SER A 971 -40.09 -52.02 1.23
CA SER A 971 -41.41 -51.38 1.37
C SER A 971 -42.54 -52.36 1.68
N LYS A 972 -42.47 -53.61 1.21
CA LYS A 972 -43.46 -54.64 1.56
C LYS A 972 -43.21 -55.30 2.91
N LEU A 973 -41.95 -55.45 3.31
CA LEU A 973 -41.58 -56.00 4.62
C LEU A 973 -41.89 -55.02 5.76
N ASP A 974 -41.68 -53.72 5.52
CA ASP A 974 -42.08 -52.63 6.44
C ASP A 974 -41.49 -52.81 7.85
N ILE A 975 -40.21 -53.21 7.94
CA ILE A 975 -39.57 -53.57 9.20
C ILE A 975 -39.20 -52.31 9.98
N HIS A 976 -39.73 -52.19 11.19
CA HIS A 976 -39.47 -51.09 12.08
C HIS A 976 -38.90 -51.58 13.40
N TRP A 977 -37.99 -50.80 13.97
CA TRP A 977 -37.53 -51.00 15.33
C TRP A 977 -37.93 -49.82 16.21
N THR A 978 -38.19 -50.09 17.49
CA THR A 978 -38.49 -49.08 18.50
C THR A 978 -37.66 -49.37 19.75
N ILE A 979 -37.04 -48.33 20.32
CA ILE A 979 -36.37 -48.36 21.62
C ILE A 979 -37.27 -47.58 22.60
N PRO A 980 -38.13 -48.24 23.38
CA PRO A 980 -39.15 -47.56 24.18
C PRO A 980 -38.55 -46.62 25.25
N SER A 981 -37.42 -46.99 25.84
CA SER A 981 -36.72 -46.21 26.88
C SER A 981 -36.26 -44.83 26.37
N LEU A 982 -35.85 -44.75 25.10
CA LEU A 982 -35.38 -43.53 24.46
C LEU A 982 -36.46 -42.83 23.62
N LYS A 983 -37.63 -43.46 23.43
CA LYS A 983 -38.69 -43.03 22.50
C LYS A 983 -38.17 -42.80 21.08
N ARG A 984 -37.21 -43.64 20.67
CA ARG A 984 -36.62 -43.60 19.32
C ARG A 984 -37.17 -44.73 18.49
N THR A 985 -37.39 -44.46 17.22
CA THR A 985 -37.86 -45.44 16.24
C THR A 985 -37.03 -45.33 14.97
N GLY A 986 -36.95 -46.42 14.21
CA GLY A 986 -36.31 -46.41 12.91
C GLY A 986 -36.78 -47.53 12.01
N GLU A 987 -36.42 -47.42 10.74
CA GLU A 987 -36.73 -48.40 9.70
C GLU A 987 -35.50 -49.28 9.46
N ALA A 988 -35.65 -50.60 9.59
CA ALA A 988 -34.59 -51.55 9.28
C ALA A 988 -34.64 -51.94 7.80
N SER A 989 -33.48 -52.15 7.18
CA SER A 989 -33.40 -52.54 5.78
C SER A 989 -32.78 -53.89 5.55
N VAL A 990 -33.41 -54.71 4.70
CA VAL A 990 -32.83 -55.98 4.27
C VAL A 990 -31.97 -55.88 3.00
N GLU A 991 -31.88 -54.69 2.39
CA GLU A 991 -31.28 -54.48 1.05
C GLU A 991 -29.84 -55.00 0.92
N GLY A 992 -29.01 -54.79 1.95
CA GLY A 992 -27.63 -55.28 1.96
C GLY A 992 -27.48 -56.81 2.07
N LEU A 993 -28.56 -57.53 2.42
CA LEU A 993 -28.55 -58.99 2.65
C LEU A 993 -29.15 -59.78 1.50
N LEU A 994 -29.73 -59.11 0.50
CA LEU A 994 -30.39 -59.71 -0.64
C LEU A 994 -29.36 -60.25 -1.63
N SER A 995 -28.81 -61.42 -1.33
CA SER A 995 -28.02 -62.18 -2.30
C SER A 995 -28.87 -62.58 -3.50
N GLN A 996 -28.23 -62.81 -4.65
CA GLN A 996 -28.91 -63.25 -5.87
C GLN A 996 -29.75 -64.53 -5.64
N LEU A 997 -29.26 -65.44 -4.79
CA LEU A 997 -29.99 -66.66 -4.41
C LEU A 997 -31.28 -66.37 -3.62
N VAL A 998 -31.24 -65.40 -2.69
CA VAL A 998 -32.42 -64.99 -1.91
C VAL A 998 -33.44 -64.32 -2.83
N LEU A 999 -32.99 -63.45 -3.74
CA LEU A 999 -33.85 -62.83 -4.75
C LEU A 999 -34.52 -63.87 -5.66
N GLU A 1000 -33.82 -64.91 -6.09
CA GLU A 1000 -34.38 -66.01 -6.89
C GLU A 1000 -35.48 -66.79 -6.14
N HIS A 1001 -35.33 -67.00 -4.82
CA HIS A 1001 -36.36 -67.66 -4.02
C HIS A 1001 -37.57 -66.77 -3.73
N LEU A 1002 -37.36 -65.46 -3.60
CA LEU A 1002 -38.42 -64.45 -3.45
C LEU A 1002 -39.14 -64.16 -4.76
N GLN A 1003 -38.57 -64.51 -5.92
CA GLN A 1003 -39.18 -64.29 -7.22
C GLN A 1003 -40.34 -65.25 -7.48
N LEU A 1004 -41.47 -64.71 -7.96
CA LEU A 1004 -42.60 -65.50 -8.44
C LEU A 1004 -42.22 -66.11 -9.80
N ALA A 1005 -42.24 -67.44 -9.91
CA ALA A 1005 -41.96 -68.12 -11.16
C ALA A 1005 -42.96 -67.68 -12.26
N PRO A 1006 -42.50 -67.15 -13.40
CA PRO A 1006 -43.38 -66.62 -14.43
C PRO A 1006 -43.97 -67.70 -15.36
N LEU A 1007 -43.55 -68.97 -15.23
CA LEU A 1007 -44.13 -70.12 -15.94
C LEU A 1007 -44.97 -70.96 -14.97
N LEU A 1008 -46.25 -71.15 -15.30
CA LEU A 1008 -47.18 -71.97 -14.52
C LEU A 1008 -47.51 -73.25 -15.27
N TRP A 1009 -47.36 -74.39 -14.58
CA TRP A 1009 -47.60 -75.72 -15.13
C TRP A 1009 -48.78 -76.38 -14.41
N ASP A 1010 -49.79 -76.78 -15.17
CA ASP A 1010 -50.92 -77.60 -14.67
C ASP A 1010 -50.84 -78.99 -15.32
N VAL A 1011 -51.07 -80.06 -14.55
CA VAL A 1011 -51.15 -81.42 -15.09
C VAL A 1011 -52.49 -82.03 -14.70
N LEU A 1012 -53.23 -82.50 -15.71
CA LEU A 1012 -54.54 -83.14 -15.52
C LEU A 1012 -54.50 -84.60 -15.96
N VAL A 1013 -55.11 -85.47 -15.15
CA VAL A 1013 -55.34 -86.88 -15.47
C VAL A 1013 -56.84 -87.08 -15.60
N ASP A 1014 -57.30 -87.54 -16.77
CA ASP A 1014 -58.73 -87.64 -17.15
C ASP A 1014 -59.55 -86.36 -16.87
N GLY A 1015 -58.91 -85.20 -17.08
CA GLY A 1015 -59.54 -83.88 -16.91
C GLY A 1015 -59.56 -83.36 -15.47
N GLN A 1016 -59.03 -84.09 -14.50
CA GLN A 1016 -58.89 -83.64 -13.10
C GLN A 1016 -57.46 -83.16 -12.82
N PRO A 1017 -57.27 -81.98 -12.20
CA PRO A 1017 -55.94 -81.47 -11.86
C PRO A 1017 -55.31 -82.29 -10.71
N CYS A 1018 -54.06 -82.71 -10.90
CA CYS A 1018 -53.33 -83.54 -9.94
C CYS A 1018 -52.46 -82.69 -9.01
N ASP A 1019 -53.07 -81.90 -8.14
CA ASP A 1019 -52.30 -81.02 -7.26
C ASP A 1019 -51.92 -81.67 -5.92
N ARG A 1020 -52.68 -82.66 -5.39
CA ARG A 1020 -52.37 -83.35 -4.12
C ARG A 1020 -52.89 -84.79 -3.94
N GLU A 1021 -53.85 -85.25 -4.74
CA GLU A 1021 -54.49 -86.57 -4.57
C GLU A 1021 -54.19 -87.53 -5.74
N ALA A 1022 -54.17 -88.83 -5.45
CA ALA A 1022 -53.92 -89.87 -6.46
C ALA A 1022 -55.06 -89.91 -7.48
N ALA A 1023 -54.77 -89.67 -8.74
CA ALA A 1023 -55.76 -89.81 -9.81
C ALA A 1023 -56.11 -91.29 -9.99
N ALA A 1024 -57.34 -91.67 -9.66
CA ALA A 1024 -57.81 -93.05 -9.80
C ALA A 1024 -58.15 -93.36 -11.26
N CYS A 1025 -57.63 -94.46 -11.78
CA CYS A 1025 -57.95 -94.96 -13.11
C CYS A 1025 -58.23 -96.46 -13.10
N ARG A 1026 -58.85 -96.99 -14.16
CA ARG A 1026 -59.10 -98.42 -14.31
C ARG A 1026 -57.99 -99.09 -15.12
N VAL A 1027 -57.53 -100.25 -14.64
CA VAL A 1027 -56.59 -101.09 -15.39
C VAL A 1027 -57.22 -101.52 -16.71
N GLY A 1028 -56.48 -101.35 -17.81
CA GLY A 1028 -56.92 -101.68 -19.17
C GLY A 1028 -57.61 -100.54 -19.93
N ASP A 1029 -57.97 -99.43 -19.28
CA ASP A 1029 -58.51 -98.23 -19.94
C ASP A 1029 -57.39 -97.22 -20.26
N PRO A 1030 -57.43 -96.54 -21.42
CA PRO A 1030 -56.47 -95.48 -21.74
C PRO A 1030 -56.76 -94.24 -20.88
N VAL A 1031 -55.81 -93.89 -20.02
CA VAL A 1031 -55.84 -92.74 -19.11
C VAL A 1031 -55.29 -91.52 -19.80
N ARG A 1032 -56.10 -90.47 -19.96
CA ARG A 1032 -55.69 -89.23 -20.63
C ARG A 1032 -54.83 -88.38 -19.70
N LEU A 1033 -53.65 -87.98 -20.18
CA LEU A 1033 -52.74 -87.05 -19.51
C LEU A 1033 -52.70 -85.74 -20.29
N GLU A 1034 -53.02 -84.63 -19.65
CA GLU A 1034 -52.90 -83.27 -20.19
C GLU A 1034 -51.86 -82.50 -19.39
N VAL A 1035 -50.86 -81.93 -20.07
CA VAL A 1035 -49.89 -81.02 -19.45
C VAL A 1035 -50.04 -79.64 -20.09
N ARG A 1036 -50.35 -78.64 -19.28
CA ARG A 1036 -50.69 -77.29 -19.71
C ARG A 1036 -49.71 -76.28 -19.15
N LEU A 1037 -49.10 -75.50 -20.04
CA LEU A 1037 -48.18 -74.41 -19.73
C LEU A 1037 -48.87 -73.07 -19.93
N THR A 1038 -48.86 -72.22 -18.91
CA THR A 1038 -49.29 -70.83 -18.97
C THR A 1038 -48.08 -69.91 -18.82
N ASN A 1039 -47.80 -69.09 -19.83
CA ASN A 1039 -46.66 -68.18 -19.83
C ASN A 1039 -47.05 -66.79 -19.31
N ARG A 1040 -46.52 -66.38 -18.16
CA ARG A 1040 -46.68 -65.02 -17.60
C ARG A 1040 -45.41 -64.17 -17.71
N SER A 1041 -44.38 -64.64 -18.40
CA SER A 1041 -43.16 -63.88 -18.66
C SER A 1041 -43.36 -62.89 -19.81
N PRO A 1042 -42.56 -61.80 -19.89
CA PRO A 1042 -42.65 -60.82 -20.98
C PRO A 1042 -42.15 -61.37 -22.34
N ARG A 1043 -41.57 -62.57 -22.38
CA ARG A 1043 -41.01 -63.19 -23.58
C ARG A 1043 -41.78 -64.45 -23.96
N SER A 1044 -41.78 -64.80 -25.24
CA SER A 1044 -42.33 -66.09 -25.68
C SER A 1044 -41.42 -67.23 -25.23
N VAL A 1045 -41.97 -68.32 -24.70
CA VAL A 1045 -41.22 -69.50 -24.25
C VAL A 1045 -41.60 -70.73 -25.08
N GLY A 1046 -40.65 -71.64 -25.31
CA GLY A 1046 -40.85 -72.82 -26.17
C GLY A 1046 -40.43 -72.62 -27.64
N PRO A 1047 -40.58 -73.64 -28.49
CA PRO A 1047 -41.27 -74.92 -28.25
C PRO A 1047 -40.52 -75.84 -27.27
N PHE A 1048 -41.24 -76.74 -26.61
CA PHE A 1048 -40.72 -77.64 -25.57
C PHE A 1048 -41.08 -79.10 -25.85
N ALA A 1049 -40.17 -80.03 -25.55
CA ALA A 1049 -40.43 -81.47 -25.59
C ALA A 1049 -40.42 -82.04 -24.16
N LEU A 1050 -41.51 -82.70 -23.79
CA LEU A 1050 -41.75 -83.28 -22.47
C LEU A 1050 -41.75 -84.81 -22.57
N GLY A 1051 -40.81 -85.47 -21.90
CA GLY A 1051 -40.80 -86.92 -21.74
C GLY A 1051 -41.52 -87.32 -20.45
N VAL A 1052 -42.46 -88.26 -20.53
CA VAL A 1052 -43.13 -88.81 -19.35
C VAL A 1052 -42.54 -90.17 -19.03
N VAL A 1053 -42.07 -90.35 -17.80
CA VAL A 1053 -41.49 -91.60 -17.33
C VAL A 1053 -42.34 -92.11 -16.16
N PRO A 1054 -43.14 -93.18 -16.36
CA PRO A 1054 -43.83 -93.82 -15.26
C PRO A 1054 -42.81 -94.57 -14.38
N PHE A 1055 -43.05 -94.56 -13.08
CA PHE A 1055 -42.28 -95.33 -12.11
C PHE A 1055 -43.18 -95.75 -10.94
N GLN A 1056 -42.75 -96.80 -10.23
CA GLN A 1056 -43.38 -97.23 -8.99
C GLN A 1056 -42.46 -96.88 -7.82
N ASP A 1057 -43.03 -96.29 -6.77
CA ASP A 1057 -42.34 -96.02 -5.52
C ASP A 1057 -42.78 -97.04 -4.47
N HIS A 1058 -41.82 -97.79 -3.94
CA HIS A 1058 -42.06 -98.80 -2.90
C HIS A 1058 -42.02 -98.21 -1.48
N GLN A 1059 -41.95 -96.88 -1.35
CA GLN A 1059 -41.89 -96.13 -0.08
C GLN A 1059 -40.69 -96.49 0.83
N ASN A 1060 -39.66 -97.11 0.27
CA ASN A 1060 -38.41 -97.47 0.93
C ASN A 1060 -37.19 -96.79 0.28
N GLY A 1061 -37.43 -95.77 -0.56
CA GLY A 1061 -36.40 -95.06 -1.34
C GLY A 1061 -35.98 -95.76 -2.65
N VAL A 1062 -36.52 -96.95 -2.95
CA VAL A 1062 -36.25 -97.67 -4.21
C VAL A 1062 -37.36 -97.36 -5.22
N HIS A 1063 -36.98 -96.75 -6.34
CA HIS A 1063 -37.89 -96.45 -7.45
C HIS A 1063 -37.69 -97.43 -8.61
N THR A 1064 -38.76 -98.06 -9.08
CA THR A 1064 -38.73 -98.99 -10.23
C THR A 1064 -39.21 -98.27 -11.49
N TYR A 1065 -38.33 -98.13 -12.49
CA TYR A 1065 -38.62 -97.42 -13.76
C TYR A 1065 -38.86 -98.37 -14.95
N ASP A 1066 -38.42 -99.63 -14.87
CA ASP A 1066 -38.65 -100.61 -15.95
C ASP A 1066 -40.06 -101.22 -15.81
N LEU A 1067 -41.05 -100.45 -16.24
CA LEU A 1067 -42.47 -100.81 -16.15
C LEU A 1067 -43.05 -101.27 -17.50
N ARG A 1068 -42.21 -101.76 -18.43
CA ARG A 1068 -42.66 -102.16 -19.79
C ARG A 1068 -43.77 -103.21 -19.79
N HIS A 1069 -43.85 -104.02 -18.73
CA HIS A 1069 -44.88 -105.04 -18.55
C HIS A 1069 -46.10 -104.55 -17.76
N ALA A 1070 -46.06 -103.33 -17.19
CA ALA A 1070 -47.08 -102.80 -16.28
C ALA A 1070 -47.72 -101.49 -16.76
N VAL A 1071 -47.02 -100.67 -17.54
CA VAL A 1071 -47.53 -99.41 -18.10
C VAL A 1071 -47.06 -99.29 -19.55
N SER A 1072 -47.99 -99.01 -20.46
CA SER A 1072 -47.70 -98.73 -21.87
C SER A 1072 -48.21 -97.35 -22.26
N PHE A 1073 -47.54 -96.68 -23.19
CA PHE A 1073 -48.05 -95.44 -23.78
C PHE A 1073 -48.98 -95.76 -24.94
N VAL A 1074 -50.08 -95.03 -25.05
CA VAL A 1074 -50.91 -94.99 -26.25
C VAL A 1074 -50.34 -93.87 -27.13
N GLY A 1075 -49.39 -94.24 -27.99
CA GLY A 1075 -48.62 -93.31 -28.82
C GLY A 1075 -47.20 -93.07 -28.31
N SER A 1076 -46.68 -91.86 -28.52
CA SER A 1076 -45.32 -91.46 -28.09
C SER A 1076 -45.30 -91.15 -26.59
N GLY A 1077 -44.24 -91.56 -25.88
CA GLY A 1077 -43.96 -91.16 -24.50
C GLY A 1077 -43.37 -89.75 -24.36
N THR A 1078 -43.10 -89.08 -25.49
CA THR A 1078 -42.64 -87.70 -25.59
C THR A 1078 -43.73 -86.84 -26.23
N PHE A 1079 -44.13 -85.78 -25.53
CA PHE A 1079 -45.13 -84.78 -25.92
C PHE A 1079 -44.46 -83.47 -26.30
N TYR A 1080 -45.00 -82.77 -27.29
CA TYR A 1080 -44.47 -81.48 -27.74
C TYR A 1080 -45.45 -80.36 -27.39
N LEU A 1081 -44.93 -79.28 -26.81
CA LEU A 1081 -45.63 -78.03 -26.55
C LEU A 1081 -45.11 -76.97 -27.51
N ASP A 1082 -46.03 -76.30 -28.21
CA ASP A 1082 -45.68 -75.20 -29.10
C ASP A 1082 -45.18 -73.97 -28.33
N LYS A 1083 -44.56 -73.05 -29.07
CA LYS A 1083 -44.10 -71.77 -28.53
C LYS A 1083 -45.26 -70.95 -27.96
N VAL A 1084 -45.23 -70.69 -26.65
CA VAL A 1084 -46.25 -69.96 -25.90
C VAL A 1084 -45.89 -68.48 -25.82
N ARG A 1085 -46.72 -67.61 -26.42
CA ARG A 1085 -46.56 -66.16 -26.34
C ARG A 1085 -46.76 -65.63 -24.90
N PRO A 1086 -46.29 -64.41 -24.56
CA PRO A 1086 -46.60 -63.77 -23.29
C PRO A 1086 -48.10 -63.77 -23.03
N SER A 1087 -48.50 -64.09 -21.80
CA SER A 1087 -49.90 -64.25 -21.38
C SER A 1087 -50.69 -65.34 -22.13
N GLY A 1088 -50.02 -66.16 -22.94
CA GLY A 1088 -50.62 -67.26 -23.67
C GLY A 1088 -50.58 -68.58 -22.90
N GLN A 1089 -51.31 -69.57 -23.40
CA GLN A 1089 -51.38 -70.92 -22.85
C GLN A 1089 -51.22 -71.96 -23.96
N SER A 1090 -50.56 -73.07 -23.68
CA SER A 1090 -50.47 -74.23 -24.57
C SER A 1090 -50.61 -75.52 -23.77
N ALA A 1091 -51.25 -76.54 -24.34
CA ALA A 1091 -51.44 -77.83 -23.71
C ALA A 1091 -51.01 -78.96 -24.66
N CYS A 1092 -50.39 -80.01 -24.12
CA CYS A 1092 -50.12 -81.23 -24.85
C CYS A 1092 -50.88 -82.40 -24.22
N LEU A 1093 -51.37 -83.30 -25.07
CA LEU A 1093 -52.23 -84.41 -24.68
C LEU A 1093 -51.54 -85.74 -24.96
N GLY A 1094 -51.64 -86.65 -24.00
CA GLY A 1094 -51.17 -88.03 -24.09
C GLY A 1094 -52.17 -89.00 -23.49
N ALA A 1095 -51.90 -90.29 -23.66
CA ALA A 1095 -52.63 -91.32 -22.94
C ALA A 1095 -51.69 -92.45 -22.50
N LEU A 1096 -51.89 -92.93 -21.28
CA LEU A 1096 -51.17 -94.06 -20.69
C LEU A 1096 -52.15 -95.20 -20.42
N LEU A 1097 -51.70 -96.43 -20.63
CA LEU A 1097 -52.44 -97.64 -20.37
C LEU A 1097 -51.77 -98.40 -19.23
N PHE A 1098 -52.46 -98.54 -18.11
CA PHE A 1098 -51.97 -99.33 -16.97
C PHE A 1098 -52.47 -100.76 -17.10
N LEU A 1099 -51.53 -101.71 -17.14
CA LEU A 1099 -51.77 -103.15 -17.36
C LEU A 1099 -51.88 -103.94 -16.07
N CYS A 1100 -51.50 -103.35 -14.93
CA CYS A 1100 -51.58 -103.96 -13.60
C CYS A 1100 -52.14 -102.96 -12.60
N THR A 1101 -52.73 -103.47 -11.51
CA THR A 1101 -53.17 -102.65 -10.39
C THR A 1101 -51.99 -102.14 -9.58
N GLY A 1102 -52.11 -100.95 -8.99
CA GLY A 1102 -51.09 -100.38 -8.12
C GLY A 1102 -51.04 -98.85 -8.12
N ASP A 1103 -50.19 -98.31 -7.26
CA ASP A 1103 -49.83 -96.89 -7.25
C ASP A 1103 -48.66 -96.65 -8.20
N PHE A 1104 -48.84 -95.76 -9.18
CA PHE A 1104 -47.85 -95.37 -10.17
C PHE A 1104 -47.62 -93.87 -10.10
N PHE A 1105 -46.39 -93.46 -10.37
CA PHE A 1105 -46.02 -92.04 -10.39
C PHE A 1105 -45.48 -91.69 -11.77
N LEU A 1106 -45.94 -90.57 -12.32
CA LEU A 1106 -45.45 -90.05 -13.58
C LEU A 1106 -44.45 -88.94 -13.30
N ARG A 1107 -43.20 -89.16 -13.69
CA ARG A 1107 -42.20 -88.11 -13.71
C ARG A 1107 -42.17 -87.48 -15.09
N ILE A 1108 -42.58 -86.22 -15.17
CA ILE A 1108 -42.52 -85.43 -16.39
C ILE A 1108 -41.15 -84.75 -16.41
N ARG A 1109 -40.38 -84.98 -17.47
CA ARG A 1109 -39.05 -84.41 -17.68
C ARG A 1109 -39.05 -83.55 -18.93
N PHE A 1110 -38.33 -82.45 -18.84
CA PHE A 1110 -38.05 -81.60 -19.98
C PHE A 1110 -36.84 -82.15 -20.76
N HIS A 1111 -36.91 -82.18 -22.08
CA HIS A 1111 -35.76 -82.42 -22.94
C HIS A 1111 -35.10 -81.07 -23.27
N GLU A 1112 -33.87 -80.85 -22.80
CA GLU A 1112 -33.13 -79.61 -23.07
C GLU A 1112 -32.74 -79.52 -24.54
N ASP A 1113 -33.33 -78.56 -25.27
CA ASP A 1113 -32.81 -78.09 -26.56
C ASP A 1113 -32.09 -76.75 -26.39
N SER A 1114 -31.06 -76.53 -27.20
CA SER A 1114 -30.08 -75.42 -27.09
C SER A 1114 -30.65 -73.99 -27.01
N SER A 1115 -31.95 -73.77 -27.28
CA SER A 1115 -32.64 -72.47 -27.22
C SER A 1115 -33.13 -72.05 -25.83
N SER A 1116 -33.07 -72.89 -24.79
CA SER A 1116 -33.59 -72.59 -23.44
C SER A 1116 -32.55 -72.09 -22.41
N LYS A 1117 -31.27 -71.94 -22.79
CA LYS A 1117 -30.13 -71.65 -21.88
C LYS A 1117 -30.18 -70.32 -21.11
N GLY A 1118 -31.19 -69.48 -21.30
CA GLY A 1118 -31.32 -68.17 -20.65
C GLY A 1118 -32.31 -68.10 -19.49
N LEU A 1119 -33.00 -69.19 -19.14
CA LEU A 1119 -34.08 -69.19 -18.14
C LEU A 1119 -33.69 -70.02 -16.90
N PRO A 1120 -34.02 -69.57 -15.67
CA PRO A 1120 -33.68 -70.30 -14.44
C PRO A 1120 -34.28 -71.73 -14.43
N PRO A 1121 -33.52 -72.77 -14.05
CA PRO A 1121 -34.02 -74.15 -13.98
C PRO A 1121 -35.22 -74.32 -13.04
N SER A 1122 -35.33 -73.45 -12.03
CA SER A 1122 -36.46 -73.39 -11.08
C SER A 1122 -37.81 -73.12 -11.76
N TRP A 1123 -37.82 -72.48 -12.94
CA TRP A 1123 -39.05 -72.17 -13.70
C TRP A 1123 -39.63 -73.40 -14.43
N PHE A 1124 -38.88 -74.50 -14.50
CA PHE A 1124 -39.24 -75.71 -15.22
C PHE A 1124 -39.56 -76.90 -14.30
N ARG A 1125 -39.78 -76.66 -13.00
CA ARG A 1125 -40.19 -77.72 -12.06
C ARG A 1125 -41.67 -78.07 -12.26
N LEU A 1126 -41.91 -79.18 -12.93
CA LEU A 1126 -43.24 -79.79 -13.08
C LEU A 1126 -43.61 -80.63 -11.84
N PRO A 1127 -44.90 -80.70 -11.46
CA PRO A 1127 -45.36 -81.55 -10.37
C PRO A 1127 -45.20 -83.04 -10.71
N SER A 1128 -44.88 -83.86 -9.72
CA SER A 1128 -44.96 -85.33 -9.84
C SER A 1128 -46.42 -85.77 -9.74
N VAL A 1129 -46.89 -86.53 -10.72
CA VAL A 1129 -48.29 -86.95 -10.78
C VAL A 1129 -48.42 -88.34 -10.19
N HIS A 1130 -49.31 -88.51 -9.21
CA HIS A 1130 -49.64 -89.82 -8.63
C HIS A 1130 -50.91 -90.35 -9.28
N VAL A 1131 -50.83 -91.55 -9.86
CA VAL A 1131 -51.94 -92.26 -10.50
C VAL A 1131 -52.14 -93.60 -9.81
N ARG A 1132 -53.36 -93.92 -9.42
CA ARG A 1132 -53.73 -95.18 -8.79
C ARG A 1132 -54.55 -96.02 -9.76
N ALA A 1133 -53.99 -97.13 -10.25
CA ALA A 1133 -54.68 -98.04 -11.16
C ALA A 1133 -55.44 -99.13 -10.38
N LEU A 1134 -56.76 -99.18 -10.55
CA LEU A 1134 -57.69 -100.06 -9.85
C LEU A 1134 -58.20 -101.17 -10.79
N GLY A 1135 -58.38 -102.38 -10.27
CA GLY A 1135 -58.87 -103.52 -11.04
C GLY A 1135 -60.37 -103.40 -11.35
N ALA A 1136 -60.83 -103.99 -12.44
CA ALA A 1136 -62.26 -104.08 -12.75
C ALA A 1136 -62.99 -104.81 -11.61
N GLN A 1137 -63.91 -104.12 -10.93
CA GLN A 1137 -64.88 -104.78 -10.04
C GLN A 1137 -65.79 -105.64 -10.92
N ALA A 1138 -65.81 -106.96 -10.68
CA ALA A 1138 -66.78 -107.88 -11.27
C ALA A 1138 -68.19 -107.62 -10.70
#